data_AF-A0A6N7ALF1-F1
#
_entry.id   AF-A0A6N7ALF1-F1
#
_cell.length_a   1.000
_cell.length_b   1.000
_cell.length_c   1.000
_cell.angle_alpha   90.00
_cell.angle_beta   90.00
_cell.angle_gamma   90.00
#
_symmetry.space_group_name_H-M   'P 1'
#
loop_
_entity.id
_entity.type
_entity.pdbx_description
1 polymer ?
#
loop_
_entity_poly.entity_id
_entity_poly.type
_entity_poly.pdbx_seq_one_letter_code
_entity_poly.pdbx_strand_id
1 'polypeptide(L)'
;MAKVDMANFLATRVKLFKNFPAGRLHQLVERADVRTFEPNEAILEFGEENRIFGALVEGQAIVAVTDDSGLQHRLAELNPGDFFGEMALMTGDKTCADVIAVTRCTAIIIGEEAFCSLVTTHPPVVRTLSKLISDRVRQQATQGGEGAFRQGDDPYGFKLHSDSPVRLLVLNCGSSSMKYNFYDTAHEIRSVHGVIENIGDDKTRLRQVSTLGEKVESLPRGDHADAFDAMITALTGRDGPLTSPDEVVAVGHRVTHGGERFHHALPIDEAVEAEIERLSLLAPLHNPVNLAGIRAARRLFPHARHVAVFDTSFHQTLPPYAYLYGLPYEYAEKGIRRYGFHGMSHAYVALKAAETLQRPYNELEIVSCHLGNGASVCAIDHGRSMDTSMGFTPAEGLIMGTRSGTLDPAILIYLMRTEGLGADDLDRLINRSSGLKGLSGFTNDMRSIEKAADEGHHRALLAFKTFCYQVRKHVGAAMAAMGGMDALIFTGGIGQGSAGVRSLACQGLARMGVVLDEEKNQAARGFDEVCLISTPESAVTVLVVPTDEERMIARETLRTLDRSFISSLIKKPDQPLVPIEVSAHHVHLSHEHVVALFGPGHVLAPRSELSQPGQYACRETVTLIGSKGRVDNVRVLGPPRKETQVEIAMTEQFKLGIHPPVRESGDLRNTPGVTLEGPAGRVTITHGVICAQRHIHMSPADALRFGLRDRYVVQVKVDGDRELIFGDVLVRVHPDYRLSLHLDTDEANAAGIVSGTRGTIAEIQNRA
;
A
#
# COMPACT_ATOMS: atom_id res chain seq x y z
N MET A 1 0.51 30.93 -6.86
CA MET A 1 0.08 31.37 -5.52
C MET A 1 0.77 32.69 -5.20
N ALA A 2 0.07 33.71 -4.69
CA ALA A 2 0.72 34.97 -4.32
C ALA A 2 1.56 34.79 -3.04
N LYS A 3 2.63 35.57 -2.88
CA LYS A 3 3.54 35.48 -1.71
C LYS A 3 2.80 35.71 -0.37
N VAL A 4 1.80 36.60 -0.36
CA VAL A 4 0.95 36.82 0.83
C VAL A 4 0.16 35.56 1.19
N ASP A 5 -0.36 34.85 0.19
CA ASP A 5 -1.11 33.60 0.40
C ASP A 5 -0.20 32.47 0.87
N MET A 6 1.03 32.38 0.35
CA MET A 6 2.03 31.40 0.79
C MET A 6 2.39 31.63 2.27
N ALA A 7 2.62 32.87 2.68
CA ALA A 7 2.93 33.20 4.08
C ALA A 7 1.77 32.85 5.01
N ASN A 8 0.54 33.16 4.61
CA ASN A 8 -0.66 32.79 5.34
C ASN A 8 -0.84 31.26 5.41
N PHE A 9 -0.60 30.55 4.32
CA PHE A 9 -0.68 29.09 4.27
C PHE A 9 0.34 28.44 5.21
N LEU A 10 1.62 28.84 5.12
CA LEU A 10 2.64 28.34 6.03
C LEU A 10 2.27 28.63 7.50
N ALA A 11 1.84 29.86 7.82
CA ALA A 11 1.47 30.25 9.19
C ALA A 11 0.30 29.44 9.76
N THR A 12 -0.71 29.13 8.95
CA THR A 12 -2.00 28.62 9.44
C THR A 12 -2.20 27.12 9.21
N ARG A 13 -1.62 26.56 8.14
CA ARG A 13 -1.83 25.17 7.71
C ARG A 13 -0.63 24.28 7.99
N VAL A 14 0.59 24.82 7.96
CA VAL A 14 1.80 24.00 8.16
C VAL A 14 2.22 24.04 9.62
N LYS A 15 2.07 22.90 10.30
CA LYS A 15 2.28 22.76 11.76
C LYS A 15 3.63 23.30 12.23
N LEU A 16 4.67 23.17 11.40
CA LEU A 16 6.02 23.66 11.67
C LEU A 16 6.08 25.17 11.92
N PHE A 17 5.25 25.96 11.23
CA PHE A 17 5.33 27.42 11.21
C PHE A 17 4.25 28.12 12.05
N LYS A 18 3.43 27.39 12.82
CA LYS A 18 2.30 27.93 13.61
C LYS A 18 2.69 29.06 14.59
N ASN A 19 3.93 29.05 15.09
CA ASN A 19 4.47 30.08 15.99
C ASN A 19 5.63 30.86 15.36
N PHE A 20 5.77 30.82 14.03
CA PHE A 20 6.85 31.51 13.33
C PHE A 20 6.53 33.01 13.21
N PRO A 21 7.47 33.91 13.54
CA PRO A 21 7.21 35.35 13.44
C PRO A 21 6.83 35.76 12.01
N ALA A 22 5.72 36.49 11.86
CA ALA A 22 5.18 36.90 10.56
C ALA A 22 6.22 37.61 9.66
N GLY A 23 7.05 38.49 10.24
CA GLY A 23 8.12 39.17 9.51
C GLY A 23 9.19 38.23 8.94
N ARG A 24 9.48 37.10 9.61
CA ARG A 24 10.40 36.09 9.11
C ARG A 24 9.75 35.13 8.12
N LEU A 25 8.46 34.83 8.27
CA LEU A 25 7.70 34.08 7.27
C LEU A 25 7.67 34.81 5.93
N HIS A 26 7.52 36.13 5.93
CA HIS A 26 7.64 36.93 4.70
C HIS A 26 9.02 36.78 4.07
N GLN A 27 10.11 36.88 4.84
CA GLN A 27 11.47 36.68 4.32
C GLN A 27 11.69 35.27 3.77
N LEU A 28 11.09 34.25 4.40
CA LEU A 28 11.16 32.85 3.97
C LEU A 28 10.44 32.65 2.63
N VAL A 29 9.25 33.22 2.51
CA VAL A 29 8.40 33.10 1.33
C VAL A 29 8.95 33.88 0.13
N GLU A 30 9.63 35.01 0.34
CA GLU A 30 10.37 35.70 -0.73
C GLU A 30 11.36 34.77 -1.44
N ARG A 31 11.96 33.83 -0.71
CA ARG A 31 12.94 32.86 -1.21
C ARG A 31 12.37 31.46 -1.48
N ALA A 32 11.04 31.33 -1.47
CA ALA A 32 10.35 30.08 -1.73
C ALA A 32 9.73 30.05 -3.13
N ASP A 33 9.74 28.87 -3.75
CA ASP A 33 9.09 28.59 -5.02
C ASP A 33 7.81 27.78 -4.81
N VAL A 34 6.93 27.76 -5.80
CA VAL A 34 5.79 26.84 -5.85
C VAL A 34 6.02 25.91 -7.03
N ARG A 35 6.05 24.60 -6.77
CA ARG A 35 6.19 23.56 -7.78
C ARG A 35 4.97 22.67 -7.82
N THR A 36 4.64 22.18 -9.00
CA THR A 36 3.59 21.18 -9.20
C THR A 36 4.22 19.85 -9.58
N PHE A 37 3.66 18.77 -9.06
CA PHE A 37 4.10 17.39 -9.32
C PHE A 37 2.91 16.59 -9.82
N GLU A 38 3.09 15.83 -10.88
CA GLU A 38 2.05 14.98 -11.46
C GLU A 38 1.92 13.65 -10.69
N PRO A 39 0.80 12.92 -10.80
CA PRO A 39 0.66 11.60 -10.18
C PRO A 39 1.80 10.64 -10.56
N ASN A 40 2.36 9.96 -9.56
CA ASN A 40 3.55 9.11 -9.58
C ASN A 40 4.89 9.83 -9.82
N GLU A 41 4.92 11.17 -9.84
CA GLU A 41 6.17 11.92 -9.84
C GLU A 41 6.82 11.89 -8.46
N ALA A 42 8.12 11.55 -8.41
CA ALA A 42 8.90 11.67 -7.20
C ALA A 42 9.16 13.15 -6.90
N ILE A 43 8.75 13.56 -5.70
CA ILE A 43 8.99 14.88 -5.13
C ILE A 43 10.36 14.91 -4.45
N LEU A 44 10.74 13.81 -3.79
CA LEU A 44 12.07 13.52 -3.27
C LEU A 44 12.38 12.04 -3.51
N GLU A 45 13.62 11.72 -3.84
CA GLU A 45 14.06 10.34 -4.07
C GLU A 45 15.03 9.86 -2.99
N PHE A 46 14.89 8.60 -2.60
CA PHE A 46 15.76 7.93 -1.65
C PHE A 46 17.23 7.98 -2.12
N GLY A 47 18.17 8.27 -1.21
CA GLY A 47 19.60 8.26 -1.50
C GLY A 47 20.13 9.51 -2.22
N GLU A 48 19.25 10.44 -2.62
CA GLU A 48 19.65 11.72 -3.20
C GLU A 48 20.11 12.73 -2.14
N GLU A 49 20.96 13.66 -2.55
CA GLU A 49 21.24 14.87 -1.77
C GLU A 49 20.03 15.80 -1.82
N ASN A 50 19.22 15.80 -0.76
CA ASN A 50 18.11 16.74 -0.66
C ASN A 50 18.57 18.08 -0.07
N ARG A 51 18.41 19.15 -0.87
CA ARG A 51 18.69 20.54 -0.49
C ARG A 51 17.44 21.41 -0.41
N ILE A 52 16.27 20.79 -0.28
CA ILE A 52 14.99 21.50 -0.23
C ILE A 52 14.10 21.03 0.92
N PHE A 53 13.35 21.97 1.48
CA PHE A 53 12.22 21.73 2.36
C PHE A 53 10.95 21.97 1.55
N GLY A 54 10.00 21.04 1.60
CA GLY A 54 8.73 21.17 0.90
C GLY A 54 7.52 21.16 1.83
N ALA A 55 6.52 21.98 1.54
CA ALA A 55 5.21 21.95 2.20
C ALA A 55 4.10 21.76 1.16
N LEU A 56 3.29 20.72 1.34
CA LEU A 56 2.23 20.37 0.39
C LEU A 56 1.05 21.35 0.54
N VAL A 57 0.64 21.99 -0.55
CA VAL A 57 -0.46 22.97 -0.61
C VAL A 57 -1.74 22.32 -1.09
N GLU A 58 -1.65 21.48 -2.12
CA GLU A 58 -2.76 20.75 -2.73
C GLU A 58 -2.27 19.37 -3.18
N GLY A 59 -3.21 18.42 -3.33
CA GLY A 59 -2.92 17.04 -3.70
C GLY A 59 -2.60 16.14 -2.50
N GLN A 60 -2.26 14.89 -2.81
CA GLN A 60 -1.84 13.87 -1.84
C GLN A 60 -0.52 13.26 -2.30
N ALA A 61 0.41 13.07 -1.38
CA ALA A 61 1.66 12.36 -1.62
C ALA A 61 1.85 11.25 -0.59
N ILE A 62 2.76 10.32 -0.85
CA ILE A 62 3.15 9.25 0.08
C ILE A 62 4.63 9.37 0.40
N VAL A 63 4.99 9.07 1.65
CA VAL A 63 6.37 8.78 2.04
C VAL A 63 6.55 7.27 1.98
N ALA A 64 7.55 6.80 1.25
CA ALA A 64 7.77 5.37 1.07
C ALA A 64 9.25 5.01 1.07
N VAL A 65 9.56 3.79 1.51
CA VAL A 65 10.90 3.21 1.41
C VAL A 65 10.80 1.95 0.58
N THR A 66 11.68 1.82 -0.41
CA THR A 66 11.86 0.57 -1.14
C THR A 66 12.78 -0.32 -0.30
N ASP A 67 12.31 -1.50 0.09
CA ASP A 67 13.18 -2.47 0.75
C ASP A 67 14.20 -3.07 -0.22
N ASP A 68 15.15 -3.84 0.31
CA ASP A 68 16.19 -4.55 -0.45
C ASP A 68 15.63 -5.42 -1.58
N SER A 69 14.34 -5.71 -1.54
CA SER A 69 13.65 -6.62 -2.43
C SER A 69 12.87 -5.92 -3.54
N GLY A 70 13.01 -4.60 -3.66
CA GLY A 70 12.33 -3.76 -4.65
C GLY A 70 10.88 -3.43 -4.31
N LEU A 71 10.40 -3.84 -3.14
CA LEU A 71 9.02 -3.62 -2.74
C LEU A 71 8.90 -2.30 -1.99
N GLN A 72 8.02 -1.44 -2.48
CA GLN A 72 7.78 -0.14 -1.89
C GLN A 72 6.86 -0.28 -0.65
N HIS A 73 7.34 0.15 0.51
CA HIS A 73 6.59 0.21 1.77
C HIS A 73 6.16 1.65 2.03
N ARG A 74 4.85 1.88 2.12
CA ARG A 74 4.30 3.19 2.49
C ARG A 74 4.50 3.40 4.00
N LEU A 75 5.27 4.44 4.35
CA LEU A 75 5.52 4.83 5.74
C LEU A 75 4.50 5.86 6.23
N ALA A 76 4.09 6.78 5.36
CA ALA A 76 3.13 7.82 5.70
C ALA A 76 2.40 8.36 4.46
N GLU A 77 1.25 8.98 4.67
CA GLU A 77 0.55 9.80 3.67
C GLU A 77 0.72 11.28 4.04
N LEU A 78 0.95 12.11 3.03
CA LEU A 78 1.08 13.56 3.14
C LEU A 78 -0.14 14.21 2.50
N ASN A 79 -0.80 15.06 3.28
CA ASN A 79 -1.97 15.84 2.89
C ASN A 79 -1.61 17.34 2.87
N PRO A 80 -2.49 18.20 2.33
CA PRO A 80 -2.29 19.65 2.36
C PRO A 80 -2.00 20.16 3.78
N GLY A 81 -0.85 20.82 3.97
CA GLY A 81 -0.34 21.29 5.26
C GLY A 81 0.79 20.44 5.84
N ASP A 82 0.98 19.22 5.34
CA ASP A 82 2.13 18.39 5.68
C ASP A 82 3.40 18.85 4.93
N PHE A 83 4.56 18.46 5.46
CA PHE A 83 5.86 18.85 4.92
C PHE A 83 6.83 17.67 4.86
N PHE A 84 7.85 17.83 4.03
CA PHE A 84 8.85 16.82 3.71
C PHE A 84 10.23 17.45 3.47
N GLY A 85 11.28 16.61 3.45
CA GLY A 85 12.66 17.01 3.19
C GLY A 85 13.41 17.57 4.39
N GLU A 86 12.73 17.78 5.53
CA GLU A 86 13.36 18.39 6.71
C GLU A 86 14.38 17.48 7.40
N MET A 87 14.25 16.15 7.23
CA MET A 87 15.19 15.20 7.84
C MET A 87 16.59 15.36 7.24
N ALA A 88 16.70 15.26 5.92
CA ALA A 88 17.96 15.41 5.21
C ALA A 88 18.62 16.78 5.48
N LEU A 89 17.83 17.86 5.47
CA LEU A 89 18.33 19.22 5.76
C LEU A 89 18.84 19.41 7.20
N MET A 90 18.27 18.68 8.17
CA MET A 90 18.61 18.83 9.58
C MET A 90 19.72 17.89 10.04
N THR A 91 19.82 16.69 9.45
CA THR A 91 20.87 15.73 9.79
C THR A 91 22.10 15.86 8.90
N GLY A 92 21.94 16.40 7.68
CA GLY A 92 22.98 16.42 6.66
C GLY A 92 23.12 15.08 5.91
N ASP A 93 22.26 14.11 6.21
CA ASP A 93 22.22 12.83 5.52
C ASP A 93 21.44 12.94 4.20
N LYS A 94 21.65 11.96 3.32
CA LYS A 94 20.84 11.78 2.11
C LYS A 94 19.38 11.48 2.46
N THR A 95 18.48 11.72 1.51
CA THR A 95 17.05 11.42 1.65
C THR A 95 16.85 9.95 2.06
N CYS A 96 16.18 9.73 3.19
CA CYS A 96 16.00 8.39 3.76
C CYS A 96 14.72 7.66 3.34
N ALA A 97 13.85 8.33 2.58
CA ALA A 97 12.59 7.80 2.05
C ALA A 97 12.13 8.64 0.86
N ASP A 98 11.54 7.99 -0.12
CA ASP A 98 10.92 8.65 -1.25
C ASP A 98 9.68 9.42 -0.82
N VAL A 99 9.41 10.53 -1.51
CA VAL A 99 8.15 11.25 -1.43
C VAL A 99 7.55 11.26 -2.83
N ILE A 100 6.41 10.62 -3.04
CA ILE A 100 5.82 10.46 -4.38
C ILE A 100 4.41 11.02 -4.40
N ALA A 101 4.10 11.83 -5.39
CA ALA A 101 2.77 12.37 -5.61
C ALA A 101 1.79 11.23 -5.95
N VAL A 102 0.69 11.10 -5.22
CA VAL A 102 -0.40 10.15 -5.52
C VAL A 102 -1.42 10.79 -6.46
N THR A 103 -1.72 12.06 -6.22
CA THR A 103 -2.50 12.91 -7.12
C THR A 103 -1.66 14.09 -7.58
N ARG A 104 -2.17 14.91 -8.51
CA ARG A 104 -1.48 16.13 -8.88
C ARG A 104 -1.31 17.02 -7.64
N CYS A 105 -0.05 17.25 -7.28
CA CYS A 105 0.35 17.95 -6.08
C CYS A 105 0.85 19.35 -6.41
N THR A 106 0.62 20.29 -5.51
CA THR A 106 1.27 21.60 -5.52
C THR A 106 1.99 21.75 -4.20
N ALA A 107 3.29 22.08 -4.19
CA ALA A 107 4.08 22.27 -2.98
C ALA A 107 4.86 23.58 -2.99
N ILE A 108 4.97 24.21 -1.82
CA ILE A 108 5.91 25.31 -1.57
C ILE A 108 7.28 24.69 -1.31
N ILE A 109 8.29 25.09 -2.07
CA ILE A 109 9.66 24.61 -1.99
C ILE A 109 10.56 25.72 -1.44
N ILE A 110 11.31 25.42 -0.39
CA ILE A 110 12.22 26.33 0.30
C ILE A 110 13.62 25.73 0.21
N GLY A 111 14.57 26.45 -0.39
CA GLY A 111 15.95 25.99 -0.50
C GLY A 111 16.68 25.95 0.85
N GLU A 112 17.69 25.08 0.94
CA GLU A 112 18.55 24.85 2.12
C GLU A 112 19.04 26.15 2.76
N GLU A 113 19.58 27.10 1.99
CA GLU A 113 20.10 28.36 2.55
C GLU A 113 19.01 29.17 3.28
N ALA A 114 17.82 29.26 2.70
CA ALA A 114 16.69 29.97 3.31
C ALA A 114 16.16 29.20 4.53
N PHE A 115 16.13 27.87 4.46
CA PHE A 115 15.73 27.01 5.58
C PHE A 115 16.72 27.15 6.76
N CYS A 116 18.02 26.99 6.52
CA CYS A 116 19.05 27.09 7.56
C CYS A 116 19.17 28.51 8.14
N SER A 117 19.14 29.55 7.31
CA SER A 117 19.30 30.92 7.85
C SER A 117 18.10 31.42 8.64
N LEU A 118 16.88 31.03 8.27
CA LEU A 118 15.65 31.59 8.86
C LEU A 118 14.94 30.64 9.82
N VAL A 119 14.93 29.33 9.52
CA VAL A 119 14.16 28.31 10.24
C VAL A 119 15.00 27.70 11.36
N THR A 120 16.23 27.28 11.09
CA THR A 120 17.09 26.65 12.11
C THR A 120 17.72 27.64 13.10
N THR A 121 17.64 28.94 12.83
CA THR A 121 18.04 30.00 13.78
C THR A 121 16.93 30.39 14.77
N HIS A 122 15.75 29.74 14.72
CA HIS A 122 14.63 30.02 15.62
C HIS A 122 14.38 28.88 16.62
N PRO A 123 14.75 29.06 17.92
CA PRO A 123 14.74 27.96 18.90
C PRO A 123 13.40 27.20 19.08
N PRO A 124 12.22 27.86 19.06
CA PRO A 124 10.94 27.14 19.14
C PRO A 124 10.70 26.17 17.97
N VAL A 125 11.16 26.53 16.77
CA VAL A 125 10.96 25.73 15.55
C VAL A 125 11.97 24.61 15.49
N VAL A 126 13.22 24.86 15.87
CA VAL A 126 14.24 23.82 16.06
C VAL A 126 13.75 22.78 17.06
N ARG A 127 13.17 23.19 18.20
CA ARG A 127 12.62 22.26 19.19
C ARG A 127 11.49 21.40 18.61
N THR A 128 10.61 22.00 17.80
CA THR A 128 9.55 21.27 17.09
C THR A 128 10.12 20.28 16.07
N LEU A 129 11.12 20.68 15.28
CA LEU A 129 11.83 19.82 14.33
C LEU A 129 12.54 18.67 15.03
N SER A 130 13.32 18.94 16.09
CA SER A 130 14.01 17.90 16.85
C SER A 130 13.04 16.85 17.41
N LYS A 131 11.86 17.28 17.87
CA LYS A 131 10.81 16.36 18.35
C LYS A 131 10.23 15.52 17.20
N LEU A 132 9.90 16.15 16.07
CA LEU A 132 9.36 15.47 14.89
C LEU A 132 10.35 14.48 14.28
N ILE A 133 11.62 14.86 14.16
CA ILE A 133 12.70 13.98 13.68
C ILE A 133 12.88 12.82 14.67
N SER A 134 12.89 13.09 15.98
CA SER A 134 13.00 12.03 16.99
C SER A 134 11.82 11.05 16.94
N ASP A 135 10.61 11.54 16.67
CA ASP A 135 9.42 10.71 16.51
C ASP A 135 9.49 9.89 15.21
N ARG A 136 9.96 10.48 14.10
CA ARG A 136 10.15 9.81 12.79
C ARG A 136 11.26 8.76 12.83
N VAL A 137 12.41 9.07 13.45
CA VAL A 137 13.51 8.12 13.68
C VAL A 137 13.06 6.96 14.56
N ARG A 138 12.23 7.22 15.58
CA ARG A 138 11.68 6.16 16.44
C ARG A 138 10.68 5.28 15.69
N GLN A 139 9.87 5.86 14.79
CA GLN A 139 8.98 5.12 13.87
C GLN A 139 9.79 4.29 12.86
N GLN A 140 10.87 4.83 12.31
CA GLN A 140 11.81 4.08 11.47
C GLN A 140 12.53 2.97 12.26
N ALA A 141 12.86 3.16 13.54
CA ALA A 141 13.48 2.11 14.37
C ALA A 141 12.50 1.05 14.88
N THR A 142 11.19 1.32 14.85
CA THR A 142 10.14 0.34 15.21
C THR A 142 9.55 -0.37 13.99
N GLN A 143 9.72 0.17 12.78
CA GLN A 143 9.31 -0.45 11.51
C GLN A 143 10.50 -1.01 10.70
N GLY A 144 11.68 -0.44 10.89
CA GLY A 144 12.97 -0.98 10.47
C GLY A 144 13.59 -1.66 11.68
N GLY A 145 13.45 -2.98 11.74
CA GLY A 145 14.40 -3.76 12.50
C GLY A 145 15.81 -3.38 12.03
N GLU A 146 16.72 -3.21 12.98
CA GLU A 146 18.16 -3.27 12.71
C GLU A 146 18.42 -4.44 11.74
N GLY A 147 18.80 -4.08 10.52
CA GLY A 147 18.91 -4.98 9.39
C GLY A 147 19.65 -4.30 8.24
N ALA A 148 20.62 -3.44 8.57
CA ALA A 148 21.74 -3.22 7.68
C ALA A 148 22.34 -4.59 7.36
N PHE A 149 22.25 -5.01 6.10
CA PHE A 149 22.80 -6.27 5.60
C PHE A 149 22.31 -7.52 6.34
N ARG A 150 21.20 -8.12 5.90
CA ARG A 150 21.13 -9.57 6.03
C ARG A 150 22.15 -10.18 5.04
N GLN A 151 23.37 -10.41 5.53
CA GLN A 151 24.20 -11.54 5.12
C GLN A 151 23.47 -12.86 5.51
N GLY A 152 22.21 -13.01 5.11
CA GLY A 152 21.46 -14.25 5.22
C GLY A 152 21.56 -14.99 3.91
N ASP A 153 21.44 -16.31 3.93
CA ASP A 153 21.53 -17.15 2.73
C ASP A 153 20.36 -16.96 1.72
N ASP A 154 19.50 -15.96 1.93
CA ASP A 154 18.36 -15.61 1.08
C ASP A 154 17.93 -14.13 1.27
N PRO A 155 18.72 -13.15 0.81
CA PRO A 155 18.48 -11.73 1.07
C PRO A 155 17.19 -11.21 0.41
N TYR A 156 16.72 -11.86 -0.65
CA TYR A 156 15.56 -11.40 -1.43
C TYR A 156 14.31 -12.27 -1.25
N GLY A 157 14.34 -13.33 -0.44
CA GLY A 157 13.18 -14.15 -0.09
C GLY A 157 12.79 -15.21 -1.12
N PHE A 158 13.75 -15.71 -1.90
CA PHE A 158 13.54 -16.75 -2.91
C PHE A 158 13.35 -18.16 -2.33
N LYS A 159 13.76 -18.43 -1.09
CA LYS A 159 13.52 -19.70 -0.40
C LYS A 159 12.11 -19.81 0.17
N LEU A 160 11.28 -18.77 -0.01
CA LEU A 160 9.87 -18.74 0.39
C LEU A 160 9.67 -19.03 1.89
N HIS A 161 10.60 -18.60 2.75
CA HIS A 161 10.47 -18.75 4.19
C HIS A 161 9.30 -17.92 4.73
N SER A 162 8.51 -18.52 5.63
CA SER A 162 7.38 -17.92 6.33
C SER A 162 7.42 -18.30 7.81
N ASP A 163 6.84 -17.48 8.69
CA ASP A 163 6.83 -17.71 10.15
C ASP A 163 6.13 -19.04 10.56
N SER A 164 5.29 -19.57 9.68
CA SER A 164 4.67 -20.89 9.81
C SER A 164 4.71 -21.62 8.46
N PRO A 165 4.80 -22.96 8.42
CA PRO A 165 4.73 -23.73 7.18
C PRO A 165 3.47 -23.42 6.36
N VAL A 166 3.64 -23.11 5.09
CA VAL A 166 2.57 -22.79 4.13
C VAL A 166 2.67 -23.76 2.96
N ARG A 167 1.52 -24.33 2.58
CA ARG A 167 1.35 -25.06 1.32
C ARG A 167 0.58 -24.18 0.36
N LEU A 168 1.29 -23.75 -0.68
CA LEU A 168 0.84 -22.71 -1.58
C LEU A 168 0.81 -23.24 -3.01
N LEU A 169 -0.28 -22.94 -3.71
CA LEU A 169 -0.42 -23.19 -5.14
C LEU A 169 -0.30 -21.86 -5.92
N VAL A 170 0.46 -21.85 -6.99
CA VAL A 170 0.52 -20.73 -7.94
C VAL A 170 -0.15 -21.16 -9.23
N LEU A 171 -1.00 -20.31 -9.79
CA LEU A 171 -1.74 -20.56 -11.02
C LEU A 171 -1.50 -19.45 -12.05
N ASN A 172 -1.20 -19.88 -13.28
CA ASN A 172 -1.06 -19.01 -14.45
C ASN A 172 -1.90 -19.58 -15.60
N CYS A 173 -3.12 -19.06 -15.73
CA CYS A 173 -4.09 -19.49 -16.74
C CYS A 173 -3.96 -18.65 -18.01
N GLY A 174 -3.46 -19.25 -19.09
CA GLY A 174 -3.45 -18.70 -20.44
C GLY A 174 -4.57 -19.28 -21.31
N SER A 175 -4.78 -18.70 -22.49
CA SER A 175 -5.90 -19.07 -23.38
C SER A 175 -5.91 -20.53 -23.84
N SER A 176 -4.75 -21.18 -23.90
CA SER A 176 -4.58 -22.57 -24.37
C SER A 176 -3.61 -23.37 -23.51
N SER A 177 -3.28 -22.86 -22.31
CA SER A 177 -2.35 -23.50 -21.39
C SER A 177 -2.63 -23.08 -19.95
N MET A 178 -2.32 -23.94 -18.99
CA MET A 178 -2.34 -23.62 -17.58
C MET A 178 -1.07 -24.11 -16.92
N LYS A 179 -0.29 -23.21 -16.32
CA LYS A 179 0.84 -23.59 -15.46
C LYS A 179 0.38 -23.57 -14.01
N TYR A 180 0.88 -24.53 -13.24
CA TYR A 180 0.64 -24.61 -11.80
C TYR A 180 1.91 -25.03 -11.07
N ASN A 181 2.26 -24.31 -10.00
CA ASN A 181 3.39 -24.69 -9.15
C ASN A 181 2.92 -24.84 -7.72
N PHE A 182 3.22 -25.98 -7.10
CA PHE A 182 2.98 -26.23 -5.70
C PHE A 182 4.27 -26.06 -4.91
N TYR A 183 4.20 -25.32 -3.81
CA TYR A 183 5.32 -25.08 -2.90
C TYR A 183 4.92 -25.46 -1.46
N ASP A 184 5.78 -26.21 -0.78
CA ASP A 184 5.69 -26.48 0.66
C ASP A 184 6.86 -25.75 1.35
N THR A 185 6.57 -24.66 2.07
CA THR A 185 7.63 -23.80 2.63
C THR A 185 8.40 -24.45 3.78
N ALA A 186 7.92 -25.57 4.34
CA ALA A 186 8.68 -26.38 5.29
C ALA A 186 9.54 -27.45 4.61
N HIS A 187 9.15 -27.92 3.42
CA HIS A 187 9.81 -29.01 2.72
C HIS A 187 9.92 -28.73 1.23
N GLU A 188 10.92 -27.94 0.82
CA GLU A 188 11.12 -27.55 -0.60
C GLU A 188 11.19 -28.77 -1.54
N ILE A 189 11.68 -29.92 -1.06
CA ILE A 189 11.73 -31.19 -1.82
C ILE A 189 10.34 -31.66 -2.31
N ARG A 190 9.24 -31.20 -1.70
CA ARG A 190 7.87 -31.54 -2.11
C ARG A 190 7.31 -30.61 -3.18
N SER A 191 8.09 -29.63 -3.65
CA SER A 191 7.63 -28.70 -4.68
C SER A 191 7.40 -29.41 -6.01
N VAL A 192 6.38 -28.96 -6.72
CA VAL A 192 5.96 -29.55 -8.00
C VAL A 192 5.71 -28.44 -9.01
N HIS A 193 6.20 -28.64 -10.23
CA HIS A 193 6.01 -27.74 -11.35
C HIS A 193 5.21 -28.44 -12.44
N GLY A 194 4.06 -27.89 -12.78
CA GLY A 194 3.12 -28.48 -13.71
C GLY A 194 2.75 -27.53 -14.84
N VAL A 195 2.58 -28.10 -16.03
CA VAL A 195 2.02 -27.39 -17.18
C VAL A 195 1.05 -28.29 -17.91
N ILE A 196 -0.12 -27.75 -18.22
CA ILE A 196 -1.09 -28.34 -19.14
C ILE A 196 -1.09 -27.47 -20.39
N GLU A 197 -0.76 -28.08 -21.53
CA GLU A 197 -0.60 -27.39 -22.81
C GLU A 197 -1.65 -27.87 -23.81
N ASN A 198 -1.92 -27.04 -24.82
CA ASN A 198 -2.87 -27.30 -25.91
C ASN A 198 -4.30 -27.58 -25.43
N ILE A 199 -4.74 -26.92 -24.34
CA ILE A 199 -6.11 -27.04 -23.83
C ILE A 199 -7.10 -26.74 -24.96
N GLY A 200 -8.10 -27.60 -25.13
CA GLY A 200 -9.10 -27.53 -26.20
C GLY A 200 -8.71 -28.24 -27.51
N ASP A 201 -7.51 -28.83 -27.61
CA ASP A 201 -7.00 -29.59 -28.76
C ASP A 201 -6.85 -31.09 -28.43
N ASP A 202 -6.85 -31.96 -29.45
CA ASP A 202 -6.63 -33.40 -29.27
C ASP A 202 -5.20 -33.74 -28.78
N LYS A 203 -4.27 -32.77 -28.86
CA LYS A 203 -2.90 -32.85 -28.33
C LYS A 203 -2.77 -32.27 -26.92
N THR A 204 -3.87 -32.13 -26.18
CA THR A 204 -3.84 -31.70 -24.78
C THR A 204 -2.93 -32.63 -23.98
N ARG A 205 -1.98 -32.09 -23.24
CA ARG A 205 -1.06 -32.88 -22.41
C ARG A 205 -0.74 -32.19 -21.10
N LEU A 206 -0.55 -32.98 -20.07
CA LEU A 206 0.01 -32.58 -18.78
C LEU A 206 1.47 -33.00 -18.71
N ARG A 207 2.32 -32.09 -18.28
CA ARG A 207 3.72 -32.34 -17.93
C ARG A 207 3.95 -31.83 -16.51
N GLN A 208 4.35 -32.71 -15.61
CA GLN A 208 4.63 -32.41 -14.21
C GLN A 208 6.04 -32.84 -13.85
N VAL A 209 6.81 -31.97 -13.23
CA VAL A 209 8.19 -32.18 -12.79
C VAL A 209 8.24 -31.99 -11.27
N SER A 210 8.86 -32.93 -10.57
CA SER A 210 9.16 -32.83 -9.14
C SER A 210 10.52 -33.46 -8.84
N THR A 211 10.92 -33.45 -7.59
CA THR A 211 12.14 -34.15 -7.13
C THR A 211 12.06 -35.67 -7.28
N LEU A 212 10.85 -36.23 -7.44
CA LEU A 212 10.62 -37.66 -7.69
C LEU A 212 10.74 -38.03 -9.18
N GLY A 213 10.81 -37.04 -10.08
CA GLY A 213 10.97 -37.24 -11.52
C GLY A 213 9.97 -36.45 -12.35
N GLU A 214 9.91 -36.80 -13.63
CA GLU A 214 9.03 -36.18 -14.62
C GLU A 214 7.89 -37.13 -15.01
N LYS A 215 6.66 -36.60 -15.02
CA LYS A 215 5.46 -37.26 -15.49
C LYS A 215 4.92 -36.52 -16.71
N VAL A 216 4.69 -37.24 -17.82
CA VAL A 216 4.01 -36.71 -19.00
C VAL A 216 2.80 -37.58 -19.30
N GLU A 217 1.64 -36.96 -19.43
CA GLU A 217 0.36 -37.61 -19.63
C GLU A 217 -0.41 -36.94 -20.77
N SER A 218 -0.91 -37.73 -21.72
CA SER A 218 -1.85 -37.22 -22.73
C SER A 218 -3.23 -37.14 -22.10
N LEU A 219 -3.89 -35.99 -22.24
CA LEU A 219 -5.23 -35.76 -21.71
C LEU A 219 -6.25 -35.78 -22.85
N PRO A 220 -7.50 -36.20 -22.60
CA PRO A 220 -8.58 -35.99 -23.56
C PRO A 220 -8.74 -34.52 -23.92
N ARG A 221 -9.31 -34.26 -25.09
CA ARG A 221 -9.71 -32.91 -25.46
C ARG A 221 -10.74 -32.39 -24.44
N GLY A 222 -10.37 -31.33 -23.73
CA GLY A 222 -11.16 -30.72 -22.68
C GLY A 222 -10.92 -29.22 -22.58
N ASP A 223 -11.70 -28.54 -21.75
CA ASP A 223 -11.58 -27.12 -21.47
C ASP A 223 -10.73 -26.85 -20.21
N HIS A 224 -10.73 -25.61 -19.72
CA HIS A 224 -9.98 -25.26 -18.51
C HIS A 224 -10.49 -25.98 -17.26
N ALA A 225 -11.78 -26.33 -17.17
CA ALA A 225 -12.29 -27.10 -16.04
C ALA A 225 -11.70 -28.52 -16.02
N ASP A 226 -11.65 -29.19 -17.17
CA ASP A 226 -10.98 -30.48 -17.30
C ASP A 226 -9.48 -30.38 -16.95
N ALA A 227 -8.84 -29.27 -17.32
CA ALA A 227 -7.44 -29.01 -16.96
C ALA A 227 -7.26 -28.83 -15.44
N PHE A 228 -8.19 -28.17 -14.74
CA PHE A 228 -8.18 -28.08 -13.29
C PHE A 228 -8.35 -29.45 -12.63
N ASP A 229 -9.25 -30.30 -13.12
CA ASP A 229 -9.45 -31.65 -12.60
C ASP A 229 -8.21 -32.54 -12.79
N ALA A 230 -7.55 -32.43 -13.95
CA ALA A 230 -6.29 -33.10 -14.22
C ALA A 230 -5.17 -32.63 -13.27
N MET A 231 -5.09 -31.33 -13.01
CA MET A 231 -4.14 -30.75 -12.04
C MET A 231 -4.40 -31.29 -10.62
N ILE A 232 -5.66 -31.27 -10.16
CA ILE A 232 -6.02 -31.79 -8.83
C ILE A 232 -5.62 -33.27 -8.73
N THR A 233 -5.97 -34.06 -9.74
CA THR A 233 -5.61 -35.49 -9.80
C THR A 233 -4.10 -35.70 -9.77
N ALA A 234 -3.33 -34.86 -10.45
CA ALA A 234 -1.87 -34.95 -10.45
C ALA A 234 -1.23 -34.51 -9.12
N LEU A 235 -1.88 -33.58 -8.39
CA LEU A 235 -1.41 -33.10 -7.09
C LEU A 235 -1.81 -34.00 -5.92
N THR A 236 -2.97 -34.66 -5.99
CA THR A 236 -3.50 -35.53 -4.92
C THR A 236 -3.39 -37.02 -5.20
N GLY A 237 -2.90 -37.38 -6.39
CA GLY A 237 -2.69 -38.77 -6.79
C GLY A 237 -1.58 -39.44 -5.97
N ARG A 238 -1.34 -40.73 -6.24
CA ARG A 238 -0.35 -41.56 -5.50
C ARG A 238 1.04 -40.93 -5.41
N ASP A 239 1.48 -40.26 -6.47
CA ASP A 239 2.79 -39.63 -6.59
C ASP A 239 2.73 -38.08 -6.44
N GLY A 240 1.57 -37.56 -6.02
CA GLY A 240 1.33 -36.14 -5.77
C GLY A 240 1.79 -35.70 -4.38
N PRO A 241 2.09 -34.40 -4.18
CA PRO A 241 2.57 -33.89 -2.90
C PRO A 241 1.47 -33.72 -1.84
N LEU A 242 0.20 -33.87 -2.22
CA LEU A 242 -0.96 -33.64 -1.36
C LEU A 242 -1.75 -34.93 -1.13
N THR A 243 -2.37 -35.06 0.04
CA THR A 243 -3.39 -36.09 0.32
C THR A 243 -4.81 -35.57 0.05
N SER A 244 -5.03 -34.26 0.19
CA SER A 244 -6.28 -33.58 -0.12
C SER A 244 -6.03 -32.17 -0.68
N PRO A 245 -6.91 -31.64 -1.56
CA PRO A 245 -6.85 -30.23 -1.99
C PRO A 245 -6.94 -29.24 -0.81
N ASP A 246 -7.61 -29.61 0.28
CA ASP A 246 -7.80 -28.76 1.47
C ASP A 246 -6.49 -28.43 2.20
N GLU A 247 -5.41 -29.16 1.90
CA GLU A 247 -4.09 -28.85 2.45
C GLU A 247 -3.46 -27.58 1.85
N VAL A 248 -3.96 -27.10 0.71
CA VAL A 248 -3.56 -25.83 0.12
C VAL A 248 -4.21 -24.70 0.90
N VAL A 249 -3.40 -23.93 1.63
CA VAL A 249 -3.89 -22.82 2.47
C VAL A 249 -3.88 -21.48 1.74
N ALA A 250 -3.20 -21.41 0.59
CA ALA A 250 -3.12 -20.20 -0.22
C ALA A 250 -2.95 -20.48 -1.72
N VAL A 251 -3.55 -19.62 -2.55
CA VAL A 251 -3.44 -19.69 -4.00
C VAL A 251 -3.06 -18.32 -4.58
N GLY A 252 -1.90 -18.23 -5.20
CA GLY A 252 -1.45 -17.06 -5.95
C GLY A 252 -1.87 -17.13 -7.42
N HIS A 253 -2.48 -16.08 -7.95
CA HIS A 253 -2.98 -16.00 -9.31
C HIS A 253 -2.23 -14.94 -10.09
N ARG A 254 -1.66 -15.32 -11.24
CA ARG A 254 -1.16 -14.33 -12.20
C ARG A 254 -2.34 -13.63 -12.88
N VAL A 255 -2.34 -12.30 -12.84
CA VAL A 255 -3.27 -11.45 -13.57
C VAL A 255 -2.49 -10.54 -14.51
N THR A 256 -2.88 -10.50 -15.78
CA THR A 256 -2.07 -9.80 -16.79
C THR A 256 -2.15 -8.28 -16.66
N HIS A 257 -3.32 -7.71 -16.37
CA HIS A 257 -3.50 -6.26 -16.32
C HIS A 257 -4.17 -5.81 -15.02
N GLY A 258 -3.48 -4.98 -14.24
CA GLY A 258 -3.96 -4.38 -12.98
C GLY A 258 -4.50 -2.96 -13.11
N GLY A 259 -4.32 -2.32 -14.27
CA GLY A 259 -4.77 -0.95 -14.49
C GLY A 259 -3.99 0.04 -13.61
N GLU A 260 -4.58 1.20 -13.35
CA GLU A 260 -3.97 2.22 -12.48
C GLU A 260 -4.24 1.97 -10.99
N ARG A 261 -5.19 1.09 -10.65
CA ARG A 261 -5.62 0.90 -9.26
C ARG A 261 -4.75 -0.09 -8.50
N PHE A 262 -4.22 -1.10 -9.20
CA PHE A 262 -3.53 -2.22 -8.56
C PHE A 262 -2.01 -2.11 -8.73
N HIS A 263 -1.36 -1.53 -7.72
CA HIS A 263 0.08 -1.31 -7.70
C HIS A 263 0.89 -2.43 -7.01
N HIS A 264 0.22 -3.42 -6.42
CA HIS A 264 0.85 -4.54 -5.72
C HIS A 264 -0.10 -5.74 -5.67
N ALA A 265 0.40 -6.89 -5.20
CA ALA A 265 -0.40 -8.08 -4.97
C ALA A 265 -1.47 -7.86 -3.88
N LEU A 266 -2.67 -8.41 -4.08
CA LEU A 266 -3.83 -8.16 -3.21
C LEU A 266 -4.62 -9.44 -2.95
N PRO A 267 -5.18 -9.63 -1.73
CA PRO A 267 -6.18 -10.67 -1.49
C PRO A 267 -7.38 -10.49 -2.42
N ILE A 268 -7.87 -11.58 -2.99
CA ILE A 268 -9.00 -11.56 -3.92
C ILE A 268 -10.31 -11.57 -3.14
N ASP A 269 -11.10 -10.53 -3.33
CA ASP A 269 -12.51 -10.42 -2.92
C ASP A 269 -13.41 -10.09 -4.13
N GLU A 270 -14.70 -9.87 -3.89
CA GLU A 270 -15.66 -9.53 -4.94
C GLU A 270 -15.33 -8.22 -5.66
N ALA A 271 -14.76 -7.24 -4.96
CA ALA A 271 -14.40 -5.95 -5.54
C ALA A 271 -13.17 -6.06 -6.45
N VAL A 272 -12.19 -6.89 -6.06
CA VAL A 272 -11.02 -7.20 -6.88
C VAL A 272 -11.44 -7.96 -8.15
N GLU A 273 -12.33 -8.97 -8.04
CA GLU A 273 -12.84 -9.69 -9.22
C GLU A 273 -13.58 -8.76 -10.19
N ALA A 274 -14.47 -7.89 -9.69
CA ALA A 274 -15.21 -6.94 -10.52
C ALA A 274 -14.28 -5.96 -11.25
N GLU A 275 -13.19 -5.53 -10.60
CA GLU A 275 -12.20 -4.66 -11.24
C GLU A 275 -11.37 -5.40 -12.29
N ILE A 276 -10.96 -6.66 -12.04
CA ILE A 276 -10.28 -7.50 -13.05
C ILE A 276 -11.18 -7.69 -14.28
N GLU A 277 -12.48 -7.91 -14.06
CA GLU A 277 -13.48 -8.02 -15.11
C GLU A 277 -13.56 -6.72 -15.93
N ARG A 278 -13.64 -5.56 -15.27
CA ARG A 278 -13.63 -4.24 -15.93
C ARG A 278 -12.37 -4.01 -16.76
N LEU A 279 -11.21 -4.41 -16.24
CA LEU A 279 -9.91 -4.30 -16.91
C LEU A 279 -9.73 -5.28 -18.08
N SER A 280 -10.66 -6.21 -18.29
CA SER A 280 -10.63 -7.13 -19.44
C SER A 280 -10.67 -6.41 -20.78
N LEU A 281 -11.22 -5.20 -20.84
CA LEU A 281 -11.16 -4.37 -22.05
C LEU A 281 -9.73 -3.96 -22.44
N LEU A 282 -8.81 -3.85 -21.47
CA LEU A 282 -7.41 -3.49 -21.69
C LEU A 282 -6.55 -4.71 -22.08
N ALA A 283 -6.93 -5.90 -21.63
CA ALA A 283 -6.24 -7.16 -21.92
C ALA A 283 -7.22 -8.29 -22.30
N PRO A 284 -7.94 -8.18 -23.44
CA PRO A 284 -9.07 -9.04 -23.78
C PRO A 284 -8.69 -10.51 -24.00
N LEU A 285 -7.45 -10.78 -24.40
CA LEU A 285 -6.95 -12.14 -24.59
C LEU A 285 -6.45 -12.81 -23.30
N HIS A 286 -6.38 -12.06 -22.19
CA HIS A 286 -5.69 -12.50 -20.98
C HIS A 286 -6.55 -12.40 -19.72
N ASN A 287 -7.00 -11.20 -19.36
CA ASN A 287 -7.75 -10.97 -18.11
C ASN A 287 -9.02 -11.83 -17.97
N PRO A 288 -9.84 -12.04 -19.03
CA PRO A 288 -10.99 -12.95 -18.95
C PRO A 288 -10.61 -14.38 -18.55
N VAL A 289 -9.51 -14.89 -19.10
CA VAL A 289 -9.01 -16.24 -18.81
C VAL A 289 -8.42 -16.30 -17.41
N ASN A 290 -7.69 -15.27 -16.98
CA ASN A 290 -7.18 -15.16 -15.61
C ASN A 290 -8.35 -15.17 -14.60
N LEU A 291 -9.42 -14.38 -14.84
CA LEU A 291 -10.59 -14.30 -13.99
C LEU A 291 -11.39 -15.61 -13.94
N ALA A 292 -11.54 -16.29 -15.08
CA ALA A 292 -12.16 -17.62 -15.13
C ALA A 292 -11.36 -18.63 -14.29
N GLY A 293 -10.02 -18.60 -14.37
CA GLY A 293 -9.12 -19.40 -13.55
C GLY A 293 -9.25 -19.11 -12.05
N ILE A 294 -9.32 -17.82 -11.68
CA ILE A 294 -9.56 -17.38 -10.29
C ILE A 294 -10.87 -17.97 -9.77
N ARG A 295 -11.97 -17.78 -10.51
CA ARG A 295 -13.31 -18.26 -10.13
C ARG A 295 -13.36 -19.79 -10.02
N ALA A 296 -12.66 -20.51 -10.89
CA ALA A 296 -12.56 -21.98 -10.83
C ALA A 296 -11.76 -22.44 -9.60
N ALA A 297 -10.59 -21.87 -9.37
CA ALA A 297 -9.76 -22.20 -8.22
C ALA A 297 -10.46 -21.89 -6.89
N ARG A 298 -11.20 -20.78 -6.78
CA ARG A 298 -11.96 -20.45 -5.56
C ARG A 298 -13.03 -21.48 -5.21
N ARG A 299 -13.58 -22.18 -6.22
CA ARG A 299 -14.51 -23.29 -6.00
C ARG A 299 -13.80 -24.57 -5.53
N LEU A 300 -12.61 -24.83 -6.07
CA LEU A 300 -11.81 -26.03 -5.75
C LEU A 300 -11.05 -25.93 -4.43
N PHE A 301 -10.67 -24.71 -4.03
CA PHE A 301 -9.91 -24.42 -2.81
C PHE A 301 -10.65 -23.40 -1.93
N PRO A 302 -11.89 -23.70 -1.47
CA PRO A 302 -12.74 -22.71 -0.79
C PRO A 302 -12.18 -22.21 0.55
N HIS A 303 -11.28 -22.98 1.17
CA HIS A 303 -10.63 -22.64 2.43
C HIS A 303 -9.29 -21.92 2.25
N ALA A 304 -8.75 -21.89 1.03
CA ALA A 304 -7.50 -21.21 0.75
C ALA A 304 -7.69 -19.69 0.67
N ARG A 305 -6.66 -18.93 1.02
CA ARG A 305 -6.61 -17.50 0.73
C ARG A 305 -6.12 -17.28 -0.70
N HIS A 306 -6.91 -16.58 -1.51
CA HIS A 306 -6.58 -16.28 -2.90
C HIS A 306 -5.94 -14.89 -3.01
N VAL A 307 -4.84 -14.76 -3.76
CA VAL A 307 -4.13 -13.50 -3.99
C VAL A 307 -3.95 -13.28 -5.49
N ALA A 308 -4.24 -12.08 -5.98
CA ALA A 308 -3.95 -11.66 -7.35
C ALA A 308 -2.60 -10.95 -7.39
N VAL A 309 -1.74 -11.35 -8.32
CA VAL A 309 -0.43 -10.74 -8.59
C VAL A 309 -0.42 -10.25 -10.04
N PHE A 310 -0.20 -8.95 -10.22
CA PHE A 310 -0.40 -8.28 -11.50
C PHE A 310 0.91 -8.07 -12.27
N ASP A 311 0.98 -8.47 -13.53
CA ASP A 311 2.15 -8.26 -14.39
C ASP A 311 2.51 -6.78 -14.56
N THR A 312 1.51 -5.89 -14.49
CA THR A 312 1.69 -4.43 -14.62
C THR A 312 2.18 -3.77 -13.33
N SER A 313 2.20 -4.47 -12.18
CA SER A 313 2.46 -3.84 -10.88
C SER A 313 3.89 -3.31 -10.74
N PHE A 314 4.89 -4.07 -11.19
CA PHE A 314 6.30 -3.67 -11.16
C PHE A 314 6.57 -2.34 -11.89
N HIS A 315 5.84 -2.12 -12.98
CA HIS A 315 5.96 -0.95 -13.84
C HIS A 315 5.15 0.27 -13.36
N GLN A 316 4.47 0.20 -12.21
CA GLN A 316 3.78 1.37 -11.65
C GLN A 316 4.74 2.45 -11.14
N THR A 317 6.03 2.13 -11.08
CA THR A 317 7.12 3.06 -10.78
C THR A 317 7.57 3.90 -11.97
N LEU A 318 7.03 3.67 -13.17
CA LEU A 318 7.33 4.47 -14.36
C LEU A 318 7.03 5.96 -14.09
N PRO A 319 7.97 6.88 -14.37
CA PRO A 319 7.71 8.31 -14.25
C PRO A 319 6.74 8.80 -15.34
N PRO A 320 6.02 9.93 -15.12
CA PRO A 320 5.06 10.49 -16.09
C PRO A 320 5.57 10.63 -17.51
N TYR A 321 6.79 11.13 -17.68
CA TYR A 321 7.37 11.31 -19.01
C TYR A 321 7.69 9.98 -19.73
N ALA A 322 7.77 8.86 -19.02
CA ALA A 322 8.00 7.53 -19.61
C ALA A 322 6.68 6.82 -19.96
N TYR A 323 5.60 7.07 -19.21
CA TYR A 323 4.31 6.41 -19.45
C TYR A 323 3.33 7.18 -20.34
N LEU A 324 3.51 8.49 -20.52
CA LEU A 324 2.65 9.28 -21.38
C LEU A 324 2.99 9.06 -22.86
N TYR A 325 1.96 8.88 -23.68
CA TYR A 325 2.09 8.92 -25.14
C TYR A 325 1.95 10.36 -25.64
N GLY A 326 2.52 10.65 -26.82
CA GLY A 326 2.35 11.91 -27.55
C GLY A 326 0.95 12.08 -28.16
N LEU A 327 -0.10 11.86 -27.36
CA LEU A 327 -1.52 12.02 -27.70
C LEU A 327 -2.08 13.25 -26.96
N PRO A 328 -3.25 13.77 -27.37
CA PRO A 328 -3.98 14.75 -26.56
C PRO A 328 -4.14 14.27 -25.12
N TYR A 329 -3.84 15.15 -24.15
CA TYR A 329 -3.74 14.77 -22.73
C TYR A 329 -5.02 14.15 -22.15
N GLU A 330 -6.19 14.52 -22.68
CA GLU A 330 -7.49 13.94 -22.33
C GLU A 330 -7.58 12.41 -22.50
N TYR A 331 -6.74 11.81 -23.34
CA TYR A 331 -6.66 10.35 -23.47
C TYR A 331 -5.89 9.71 -22.31
N ALA A 332 -4.87 10.39 -21.78
CA ALA A 332 -4.18 9.95 -20.57
C ALA A 332 -5.13 10.02 -19.36
N GLU A 333 -5.97 11.06 -19.26
CA GLU A 333 -7.03 11.15 -18.24
C GLU A 333 -8.08 10.03 -18.34
N LYS A 334 -8.20 9.40 -19.52
CA LYS A 334 -9.04 8.21 -19.75
C LYS A 334 -8.29 6.89 -19.54
N GLY A 335 -7.07 6.94 -19.02
CA GLY A 335 -6.24 5.77 -18.69
C GLY A 335 -5.41 5.21 -19.85
N ILE A 336 -5.27 5.94 -20.98
CA ILE A 336 -4.37 5.56 -22.08
C ILE A 336 -2.94 6.00 -21.75
N ARG A 337 -2.13 5.02 -21.33
CA ARG A 337 -0.74 5.19 -20.91
C ARG A 337 0.04 3.89 -21.09
N ARG A 338 1.35 3.95 -20.99
CA ARG A 338 2.19 2.75 -20.83
C ARG A 338 1.90 2.09 -19.49
N TYR A 339 1.58 0.79 -19.52
CA TYR A 339 1.46 -0.03 -18.32
C TYR A 339 2.65 -0.97 -18.17
N GLY A 340 3.15 -1.54 -19.27
CA GLY A 340 4.22 -2.55 -19.23
C GLY A 340 3.74 -3.92 -18.73
N PHE A 341 4.42 -5.00 -19.17
CA PHE A 341 4.10 -6.38 -18.78
C PHE A 341 5.39 -7.19 -18.59
N HIS A 342 5.24 -8.44 -18.18
CA HIS A 342 6.34 -9.28 -17.68
C HIS A 342 7.02 -8.70 -16.42
N GLY A 343 6.30 -7.87 -15.64
CA GLY A 343 6.86 -7.22 -14.47
C GLY A 343 7.42 -8.20 -13.45
N MET A 344 6.75 -9.33 -13.21
CA MET A 344 7.26 -10.36 -12.28
C MET A 344 8.55 -11.02 -12.78
N SER A 345 8.69 -11.20 -14.10
CA SER A 345 9.92 -11.75 -14.68
C SER A 345 11.07 -10.76 -14.57
N HIS A 346 10.83 -9.49 -14.93
CA HIS A 346 11.84 -8.42 -14.81
C HIS A 346 12.29 -8.24 -13.36
N ALA A 347 11.35 -8.18 -12.42
CA ALA A 347 11.66 -8.09 -10.99
C ALA A 347 12.48 -9.30 -10.49
N TYR A 348 12.08 -10.52 -10.87
CA TYR A 348 12.80 -11.74 -10.47
C TYR A 348 14.26 -11.70 -10.92
N VAL A 349 14.48 -11.48 -12.23
CA VAL A 349 15.83 -11.61 -12.79
C VAL A 349 16.74 -10.49 -12.33
N ALA A 350 16.19 -9.30 -12.05
CA ALA A 350 16.95 -8.17 -11.52
C ALA A 350 17.40 -8.42 -10.07
N LEU A 351 16.52 -8.95 -9.21
CA LEU A 351 16.89 -9.40 -7.86
C LEU A 351 17.92 -10.55 -7.90
N LYS A 352 17.74 -11.51 -8.82
CA LYS A 352 18.67 -12.62 -8.99
C LYS A 352 20.04 -12.17 -9.49
N ALA A 353 20.08 -11.16 -10.35
CA ALA A 353 21.32 -10.52 -10.77
C ALA A 353 21.99 -9.79 -9.59
N ALA A 354 21.24 -9.04 -8.79
CA ALA A 354 21.77 -8.40 -7.59
C ALA A 354 22.39 -9.41 -6.61
N GLU A 355 21.73 -10.55 -6.40
CA GLU A 355 22.25 -11.66 -5.58
C GLU A 355 23.55 -12.22 -6.15
N THR A 356 23.58 -12.45 -7.47
CA THR A 356 24.75 -13.00 -8.18
C THR A 356 25.93 -12.03 -8.14
N LEU A 357 25.67 -10.74 -8.29
CA LEU A 357 26.67 -9.67 -8.25
C LEU A 357 27.12 -9.35 -6.81
N GLN A 358 26.40 -9.86 -5.80
CA GLN A 358 26.61 -9.53 -4.39
C GLN A 358 26.59 -8.01 -4.15
N ARG A 359 25.74 -7.29 -4.90
CA ARG A 359 25.52 -5.85 -4.80
C ARG A 359 24.08 -5.59 -4.37
N PRO A 360 23.82 -4.55 -3.56
CA PRO A 360 22.46 -4.16 -3.20
C PRO A 360 21.63 -3.88 -4.46
N TYR A 361 20.41 -4.42 -4.50
CA TYR A 361 19.48 -4.24 -5.63
C TYR A 361 19.19 -2.76 -5.94
N ASN A 362 19.11 -1.93 -4.90
CA ASN A 362 18.86 -0.50 -4.99
C ASN A 362 20.10 0.34 -5.35
N GLU A 363 21.25 -0.27 -5.65
CA GLU A 363 22.46 0.40 -6.13
C GLU A 363 22.80 0.03 -7.59
N LEU A 364 21.89 -0.66 -8.27
CA LEU A 364 22.12 -1.21 -9.60
C LEU A 364 21.25 -0.55 -10.67
N GLU A 365 21.88 -0.22 -11.78
CA GLU A 365 21.23 0.14 -13.05
C GLU A 365 21.19 -1.10 -13.96
N ILE A 366 20.01 -1.67 -14.18
CA ILE A 366 19.83 -2.96 -14.85
C ILE A 366 18.98 -2.79 -16.11
N VAL A 367 19.45 -3.34 -17.23
CA VAL A 367 18.61 -3.58 -18.41
C VAL A 367 18.26 -5.07 -18.47
N SER A 368 16.98 -5.40 -18.33
CA SER A 368 16.50 -6.79 -18.43
C SER A 368 15.77 -7.05 -19.74
N CYS A 369 16.23 -8.05 -20.48
CA CYS A 369 15.66 -8.51 -21.75
C CYS A 369 14.92 -9.83 -21.52
N HIS A 370 13.60 -9.76 -21.29
CA HIS A 370 12.74 -10.95 -21.34
C HIS A 370 12.41 -11.26 -22.79
N LEU A 371 13.06 -12.26 -23.38
CA LEU A 371 12.90 -12.65 -24.78
C LEU A 371 12.24 -14.01 -24.86
N GLY A 372 10.95 -14.05 -25.19
CA GLY A 372 10.17 -15.28 -25.39
C GLY A 372 9.21 -15.14 -26.58
N ASN A 373 8.11 -15.91 -26.58
CA ASN A 373 7.07 -15.74 -27.60
C ASN A 373 6.39 -14.35 -27.49
N GLY A 374 6.26 -13.82 -26.27
CA GLY A 374 6.19 -12.39 -26.00
C GLY A 374 7.57 -11.89 -25.56
N ALA A 375 7.95 -10.67 -25.94
CA ALA A 375 9.28 -10.15 -25.64
C ALA A 375 9.22 -8.69 -25.18
N SER A 376 10.02 -8.34 -24.17
CA SER A 376 10.12 -6.98 -23.64
C SER A 376 11.50 -6.67 -23.07
N VAL A 377 11.92 -5.42 -23.19
CA VAL A 377 13.09 -4.86 -22.49
C VAL A 377 12.60 -3.92 -21.40
N CYS A 378 13.19 -3.98 -20.20
CA CYS A 378 12.92 -3.05 -19.10
C CYS A 378 14.22 -2.36 -18.68
N ALA A 379 14.15 -1.05 -18.45
CA ALA A 379 15.15 -0.28 -17.73
C ALA A 379 14.75 -0.26 -16.25
N ILE A 380 15.65 -0.73 -15.38
CA ILE A 380 15.44 -0.86 -13.94
C ILE A 380 16.51 -0.03 -13.26
N ASP A 381 16.10 1.08 -12.67
CA ASP A 381 16.98 2.06 -12.05
C ASP A 381 16.82 2.02 -10.53
N HIS A 382 17.88 1.65 -9.81
CA HIS A 382 17.91 1.56 -8.34
C HIS A 382 16.71 0.79 -7.77
N GLY A 383 16.35 -0.29 -8.46
CA GLY A 383 15.29 -1.21 -8.10
C GLY A 383 13.88 -0.85 -8.59
N ARG A 384 13.73 0.25 -9.34
CA ARG A 384 12.47 0.75 -9.89
C ARG A 384 12.41 0.56 -11.40
N SER A 385 11.24 0.25 -11.94
CA SER A 385 11.05 0.25 -13.39
C SER A 385 10.97 1.69 -13.90
N MET A 386 12.02 2.14 -14.60
CA MET A 386 12.08 3.49 -15.16
C MET A 386 11.52 3.56 -16.59
N ASP A 387 11.69 2.51 -17.38
CA ASP A 387 11.10 2.39 -18.71
C ASP A 387 10.88 0.92 -19.08
N THR A 388 9.96 0.64 -20.02
CA THR A 388 9.70 -0.71 -20.53
C THR A 388 9.16 -0.67 -21.95
N SER A 389 9.60 -1.60 -22.80
CA SER A 389 9.27 -1.57 -24.23
C SER A 389 7.79 -1.84 -24.50
N MET A 390 7.11 -2.62 -23.65
CA MET A 390 5.68 -2.87 -23.80
C MET A 390 4.85 -1.67 -23.31
N GLY A 391 3.68 -1.51 -23.91
CA GLY A 391 2.92 -0.28 -23.89
C GLY A 391 1.68 -0.30 -23.02
N PHE A 392 0.65 0.35 -23.55
CA PHE A 392 -0.76 0.21 -23.18
C PHE A 392 -1.23 -1.24 -23.33
N THR A 393 -0.69 -1.95 -24.33
CA THR A 393 -0.95 -3.38 -24.55
C THR A 393 0.37 -4.15 -24.70
N PRO A 394 0.35 -5.49 -24.59
CA PRO A 394 1.53 -6.32 -24.81
C PRO A 394 2.04 -6.37 -26.27
N ALA A 395 1.51 -5.54 -27.18
CA ALA A 395 1.89 -5.54 -28.59
C ALA A 395 2.99 -4.52 -28.94
N GLU A 396 3.15 -3.44 -28.16
CA GLU A 396 4.20 -2.44 -28.38
C GLU A 396 5.59 -2.99 -28.03
N GLY A 397 6.64 -2.42 -28.65
CA GLY A 397 8.03 -2.68 -28.33
C GLY A 397 8.67 -3.62 -29.32
N LEU A 398 9.22 -4.72 -28.83
CA LEU A 398 9.95 -5.69 -29.63
C LEU A 398 9.05 -6.42 -30.63
N ILE A 399 9.66 -6.84 -31.74
CA ILE A 399 9.10 -7.91 -32.58
C ILE A 399 8.97 -9.16 -31.71
N MET A 400 7.83 -9.85 -31.77
CA MET A 400 7.59 -11.05 -30.96
C MET A 400 7.28 -12.25 -31.86
N GLY A 401 6.82 -13.37 -31.30
CA GLY A 401 6.47 -14.55 -32.10
C GLY A 401 5.44 -14.26 -33.20
N THR A 402 4.31 -13.67 -32.81
CA THR A 402 3.21 -13.31 -33.72
C THR A 402 2.80 -11.84 -33.66
N ARG A 403 3.40 -11.07 -32.74
CA ARG A 403 3.09 -9.65 -32.56
C ARG A 403 4.07 -8.77 -33.33
N SER A 404 3.56 -7.69 -33.91
CA SER A 404 4.36 -6.79 -34.75
C SER A 404 5.48 -6.07 -34.00
N GLY A 405 5.29 -5.78 -32.72
CA GLY A 405 6.08 -4.76 -32.03
C GLY A 405 5.63 -3.36 -32.45
N THR A 406 6.48 -2.37 -32.17
CA THR A 406 6.23 -0.96 -32.53
C THR A 406 6.18 -0.78 -34.05
N LEU A 407 5.12 -0.14 -34.53
CA LEU A 407 4.91 0.26 -35.92
C LEU A 407 4.69 1.76 -36.01
N ASP A 408 4.90 2.33 -37.20
CA ASP A 408 4.35 3.65 -37.52
C ASP A 408 2.82 3.58 -37.50
N PRO A 409 2.12 4.35 -36.65
CA PRO A 409 0.65 4.34 -36.58
C PRO A 409 -0.03 4.63 -37.93
N ALA A 410 0.61 5.40 -38.81
CA ALA A 410 0.07 5.72 -40.13
C ALA A 410 -0.06 4.49 -41.04
N ILE A 411 0.71 3.42 -40.80
CA ILE A 411 0.58 2.15 -41.53
C ILE A 411 -0.81 1.55 -41.31
N LEU A 412 -1.32 1.61 -40.08
CA LEU A 412 -2.64 1.06 -39.77
C LEU A 412 -3.74 1.83 -40.51
N ILE A 413 -3.66 3.16 -40.53
CA ILE A 413 -4.60 4.03 -41.26
C ILE A 413 -4.52 3.77 -42.77
N TYR A 414 -3.31 3.58 -43.30
CA TYR A 414 -3.10 3.25 -44.70
C TYR A 414 -3.79 1.93 -45.07
N LEU A 415 -3.57 0.86 -44.29
CA LEU A 415 -4.17 -0.45 -44.53
C LEU A 415 -5.71 -0.42 -44.42
N MET A 416 -6.27 0.35 -43.48
CA MET A 416 -7.73 0.54 -43.43
C MET A 416 -8.27 1.15 -44.73
N ARG A 417 -7.53 2.10 -45.32
CA ARG A 417 -7.95 2.81 -46.54
C ARG A 417 -7.74 2.01 -47.81
N THR A 418 -6.65 1.25 -47.90
CA THR A 418 -6.28 0.54 -49.14
C THR A 418 -6.76 -0.90 -49.19
N GLU A 419 -6.78 -1.58 -48.05
CA GLU A 419 -7.17 -3.01 -47.93
C GLU A 419 -8.55 -3.18 -47.28
N GLY A 420 -9.19 -2.08 -46.86
CA GLY A 420 -10.53 -2.12 -46.25
C GLY A 420 -10.58 -2.80 -44.88
N LEU A 421 -9.44 -2.91 -44.18
CA LEU A 421 -9.37 -3.61 -42.89
C LEU A 421 -10.15 -2.87 -41.81
N GLY A 422 -10.97 -3.62 -41.06
CA GLY A 422 -11.65 -3.14 -39.86
C GLY A 422 -10.79 -3.25 -38.59
N ALA A 423 -11.34 -2.84 -37.45
CA ALA A 423 -10.65 -2.92 -36.17
C ALA A 423 -10.23 -4.36 -35.80
N ASP A 424 -11.12 -5.34 -36.01
CA ASP A 424 -10.84 -6.75 -35.70
C ASP A 424 -9.78 -7.36 -36.62
N ASP A 425 -9.73 -6.91 -37.88
CA ASP A 425 -8.71 -7.35 -38.84
C ASP A 425 -7.34 -6.80 -38.45
N LEU A 426 -7.29 -5.53 -38.04
CA LEU A 426 -6.06 -4.91 -37.53
C LEU A 426 -5.60 -5.54 -36.22
N ASP A 427 -6.50 -5.85 -35.29
CA ASP A 427 -6.14 -6.59 -34.07
C ASP A 427 -5.50 -7.94 -34.41
N ARG A 428 -6.13 -8.70 -35.32
CA ARG A 428 -5.59 -10.00 -35.77
C ARG A 428 -4.25 -9.83 -36.49
N LEU A 429 -4.09 -8.78 -37.29
CA LEU A 429 -2.84 -8.48 -37.98
C LEU A 429 -1.73 -8.22 -36.96
N ILE A 430 -1.96 -7.30 -36.03
CA ILE A 430 -0.99 -6.86 -35.02
C ILE A 430 -0.64 -8.00 -34.06
N ASN A 431 -1.63 -8.76 -33.57
CA ASN A 431 -1.42 -9.71 -32.47
C ASN A 431 -1.12 -11.15 -32.92
N ARG A 432 -1.61 -11.59 -34.10
CA ARG A 432 -1.62 -13.02 -34.48
C ARG A 432 -0.92 -13.34 -35.80
N SER A 433 -0.75 -12.35 -36.67
CA SER A 433 -0.29 -12.57 -38.06
C SER A 433 1.04 -11.89 -38.39
N SER A 434 1.58 -11.10 -37.47
CA SER A 434 2.83 -10.33 -37.64
C SER A 434 4.01 -11.04 -36.95
N GLY A 435 5.02 -10.27 -36.53
CA GLY A 435 6.15 -10.78 -35.76
C GLY A 435 7.08 -11.68 -36.56
N LEU A 436 7.77 -12.57 -35.85
CA LEU A 436 8.62 -13.61 -36.42
C LEU A 436 7.86 -14.48 -37.44
N LYS A 437 6.59 -14.80 -37.17
CA LYS A 437 5.71 -15.54 -38.09
C LYS A 437 5.48 -14.78 -39.39
N GLY A 438 5.10 -13.51 -39.31
CA GLY A 438 4.87 -12.68 -40.49
C GLY A 438 6.13 -12.48 -41.32
N LEU A 439 7.27 -12.22 -40.67
CA LEU A 439 8.55 -11.99 -41.33
C LEU A 439 9.12 -13.26 -41.96
N SER A 440 9.17 -14.37 -41.21
CA SER A 440 9.69 -15.65 -41.69
C SER A 440 8.77 -16.26 -42.76
N GLY A 441 7.46 -16.10 -42.59
CA GLY A 441 6.41 -16.64 -43.45
C GLY A 441 6.00 -18.07 -43.10
N PHE A 442 6.59 -18.72 -42.08
CA PHE A 442 6.31 -20.13 -41.78
C PHE A 442 6.20 -20.47 -40.29
N THR A 443 6.88 -19.75 -39.39
CA THR A 443 6.86 -20.09 -37.95
C THR A 443 7.11 -18.88 -37.05
N ASN A 444 6.60 -18.93 -35.82
CA ASN A 444 6.91 -18.00 -34.73
C ASN A 444 8.01 -18.52 -33.77
N ASP A 445 8.45 -19.77 -33.91
CA ASP A 445 9.47 -20.38 -33.04
C ASP A 445 10.89 -20.00 -33.48
N MET A 446 11.63 -19.31 -32.61
CA MET A 446 12.97 -18.81 -32.93
C MET A 446 13.97 -19.93 -33.25
N ARG A 447 13.88 -21.08 -32.56
CA ARG A 447 14.79 -22.22 -32.80
C ARG A 447 14.66 -22.73 -34.23
N SER A 448 13.43 -22.85 -34.73
CA SER A 448 13.14 -23.21 -36.10
C SER A 448 13.61 -22.15 -37.11
N ILE A 449 13.54 -20.87 -36.74
CA ILE A 449 14.04 -19.75 -37.57
C ILE A 449 15.56 -19.77 -37.66
N GLU A 450 16.27 -19.93 -36.55
CA GLU A 450 17.74 -20.00 -36.53
C GLU A 450 18.24 -21.18 -37.38
N LYS A 451 17.68 -22.37 -37.17
CA LYS A 451 18.01 -23.55 -37.99
C LYS A 451 17.79 -23.29 -39.47
N ALA A 452 16.64 -22.75 -39.86
CA ALA A 452 16.37 -22.44 -41.27
C ALA A 452 17.31 -21.36 -41.82
N ALA A 453 17.71 -20.39 -41.00
CA ALA A 453 18.66 -19.35 -41.38
C ALA A 453 20.05 -19.95 -41.64
N ASP A 454 20.51 -20.89 -40.80
CA ASP A 454 21.77 -21.63 -40.97
C ASP A 454 21.75 -22.52 -42.22
N GLU A 455 20.58 -23.06 -42.58
CA GLU A 455 20.33 -23.79 -43.83
C GLU A 455 20.19 -22.87 -45.06
N GLY A 456 20.34 -21.55 -44.90
CA GLY A 456 20.35 -20.56 -45.99
C GLY A 456 18.98 -19.96 -46.35
N HIS A 457 17.93 -20.18 -45.54
CA HIS A 457 16.61 -19.63 -45.81
C HIS A 457 16.58 -18.11 -45.59
N HIS A 458 16.53 -17.35 -46.69
CA HIS A 458 16.68 -15.89 -46.69
C HIS A 458 15.72 -15.15 -45.74
N ARG A 459 14.41 -15.48 -45.78
CA ARG A 459 13.43 -14.82 -44.89
C ARG A 459 13.62 -15.18 -43.42
N ALA A 460 14.18 -16.35 -43.11
CA ALA A 460 14.45 -16.75 -41.73
C ALA A 460 15.62 -15.93 -41.18
N LEU A 461 16.71 -15.82 -41.96
CA LEU A 461 17.85 -14.97 -41.64
C LEU A 461 17.43 -13.49 -41.45
N LEU A 462 16.56 -12.98 -42.32
CA LEU A 462 16.04 -11.62 -42.19
C LEU A 462 15.20 -11.45 -40.92
N ALA A 463 14.28 -12.37 -40.62
CA ALA A 463 13.48 -12.33 -39.40
C ALA A 463 14.35 -12.35 -38.13
N PHE A 464 15.32 -13.26 -38.09
CA PHE A 464 16.29 -13.39 -36.99
C PHE A 464 17.10 -12.10 -36.76
N LYS A 465 17.70 -11.55 -37.83
CA LYS A 465 18.48 -10.31 -37.75
C LYS A 465 17.61 -9.11 -37.36
N THR A 466 16.39 -9.03 -37.89
CA THR A 466 15.47 -7.93 -37.58
C THR A 466 15.07 -7.95 -36.12
N PHE A 467 14.79 -9.14 -35.55
CA PHE A 467 14.52 -9.31 -34.13
C PHE A 467 15.71 -8.84 -33.27
N CYS A 468 16.91 -9.35 -33.54
CA CYS A 468 18.11 -9.00 -32.76
C CYS A 468 18.45 -7.50 -32.87
N TYR A 469 18.23 -6.90 -34.03
CA TYR A 469 18.41 -5.46 -34.24
C TYR A 469 17.47 -4.63 -33.36
N GLN A 470 16.19 -5.03 -33.24
CA GLN A 470 15.25 -4.34 -32.35
C GLN A 470 15.64 -4.50 -30.88
N VAL A 471 16.05 -5.71 -30.45
CA VAL A 471 16.56 -5.92 -29.09
C VAL A 471 17.73 -4.98 -28.80
N ARG A 472 18.73 -4.93 -29.68
CA ARG A 472 19.89 -4.05 -29.55
C ARG A 472 19.51 -2.58 -29.43
N LYS A 473 18.59 -2.11 -30.27
CA LYS A 473 18.10 -0.73 -30.22
C LYS A 473 17.43 -0.41 -28.88
N HIS A 474 16.60 -1.32 -28.37
CA HIS A 474 15.93 -1.13 -27.09
C HIS A 474 16.89 -1.19 -25.91
N VAL A 475 17.94 -2.02 -25.95
CA VAL A 475 19.01 -1.99 -24.93
C VAL A 475 19.70 -0.62 -24.91
N GLY A 476 20.05 -0.09 -26.08
CA GLY A 476 20.67 1.24 -26.18
C GLY A 476 19.74 2.36 -25.68
N ALA A 477 18.44 2.28 -25.99
CA ALA A 477 17.45 3.23 -25.49
C ALA A 477 17.27 3.15 -23.96
N ALA A 478 17.20 1.93 -23.41
CA ALA A 478 17.08 1.70 -21.98
C ALA A 478 18.29 2.24 -21.20
N MET A 479 19.51 2.00 -21.69
CA MET A 479 20.73 2.59 -21.11
C MET A 479 20.72 4.12 -21.19
N ALA A 480 20.27 4.69 -22.31
CA ALA A 480 20.18 6.14 -22.46
C ALA A 480 19.13 6.77 -21.52
N ALA A 481 18.04 6.04 -21.21
CA ALA A 481 17.01 6.50 -20.28
C ALA A 481 17.53 6.61 -18.84
N MET A 482 18.38 5.68 -18.40
CA MET A 482 18.97 5.68 -17.05
C MET A 482 20.25 6.53 -16.96
N GLY A 483 20.97 6.72 -18.07
CA GLY A 483 22.26 7.41 -18.08
C GLY A 483 23.46 6.51 -17.81
N GLY A 484 23.21 5.22 -17.53
CA GLY A 484 24.21 4.20 -17.26
C GLY A 484 23.61 2.78 -17.33
N MET A 485 24.44 1.78 -17.06
CA MET A 485 24.06 0.38 -16.99
C MET A 485 25.16 -0.41 -16.28
N ASP A 486 24.84 -1.03 -15.16
CA ASP A 486 25.72 -1.99 -14.45
C ASP A 486 25.60 -3.40 -15.04
N ALA A 487 24.38 -3.80 -15.39
CA ALA A 487 24.09 -5.16 -15.83
C ALA A 487 23.10 -5.23 -16.99
N LEU A 488 23.39 -6.10 -17.95
CA LEU A 488 22.49 -6.50 -19.03
C LEU A 488 22.08 -7.96 -18.83
N ILE A 489 20.79 -8.22 -18.69
CA ILE A 489 20.26 -9.55 -18.39
C ILE A 489 19.49 -10.09 -19.60
N PHE A 490 19.76 -11.33 -19.99
CA PHE A 490 18.92 -12.10 -20.91
C PHE A 490 18.13 -13.16 -20.17
N THR A 491 16.81 -13.16 -20.37
CA THR A 491 15.89 -14.17 -19.83
C THR A 491 14.77 -14.50 -20.83
N GLY A 492 13.82 -15.34 -20.43
CA GLY A 492 12.79 -15.89 -21.29
C GLY A 492 13.32 -16.97 -22.23
N GLY A 493 12.43 -17.76 -22.83
CA GLY A 493 12.83 -18.97 -23.57
C GLY A 493 13.83 -18.73 -24.72
N ILE A 494 13.76 -17.57 -25.41
CA ILE A 494 14.71 -17.18 -26.44
C ILE A 494 16.00 -16.65 -25.81
N GLY A 495 15.90 -15.75 -24.82
CA GLY A 495 17.08 -15.12 -24.20
C GLY A 495 17.95 -16.11 -23.44
N GLN A 496 17.34 -17.11 -22.81
CA GLN A 496 18.02 -18.22 -22.14
C GLN A 496 18.63 -19.20 -23.15
N GLY A 497 17.88 -19.53 -24.21
CA GLY A 497 18.21 -20.65 -25.10
C GLY A 497 19.06 -20.34 -26.33
N SER A 498 19.10 -19.09 -26.82
CA SER A 498 19.82 -18.75 -28.05
C SER A 498 21.06 -17.88 -27.79
N ALA A 499 22.24 -18.48 -27.90
CA ALA A 499 23.50 -17.76 -27.89
C ALA A 499 23.62 -16.81 -29.09
N GLY A 500 23.10 -17.21 -30.26
CA GLY A 500 23.11 -16.38 -31.48
C GLY A 500 22.31 -15.08 -31.33
N VAL A 501 21.13 -15.14 -30.71
CA VAL A 501 20.35 -13.94 -30.36
C VAL A 501 21.17 -13.02 -29.45
N ARG A 502 21.77 -13.57 -28.38
CA ARG A 502 22.57 -12.78 -27.43
C ARG A 502 23.76 -12.10 -28.10
N SER A 503 24.53 -12.82 -28.93
CA SER A 503 25.65 -12.27 -29.68
C SER A 503 25.22 -11.13 -30.60
N LEU A 504 24.18 -11.34 -31.42
CA LEU A 504 23.71 -10.31 -32.36
C LEU A 504 23.06 -9.12 -31.67
N ALA A 505 22.36 -9.33 -30.55
CA ALA A 505 21.78 -8.26 -29.75
C ALA A 505 22.86 -7.38 -29.10
N CYS A 506 23.99 -7.97 -28.66
CA CYS A 506 25.10 -7.22 -28.07
C CYS A 506 26.10 -6.66 -29.10
N GLN A 507 26.04 -7.12 -30.35
CA GLN A 507 26.98 -6.72 -31.39
C GLN A 507 27.02 -5.19 -31.56
N GLY A 508 28.20 -4.60 -31.40
CA GLY A 508 28.43 -3.16 -31.55
C GLY A 508 28.22 -2.34 -30.28
N LEU A 509 27.82 -2.95 -29.16
CA LEU A 509 27.63 -2.28 -27.87
C LEU A 509 28.92 -2.13 -27.04
N ALA A 510 30.09 -2.52 -27.58
CA ALA A 510 31.38 -2.41 -26.87
C ALA A 510 31.73 -0.99 -26.43
N ARG A 511 31.33 0.04 -27.22
CA ARG A 511 31.51 1.45 -26.85
C ARG A 511 30.57 1.92 -25.74
N MET A 512 29.53 1.13 -25.46
CA MET A 512 28.61 1.31 -24.35
C MET A 512 28.99 0.41 -23.16
N GLY A 513 30.20 -0.16 -23.16
CA GLY A 513 30.72 -0.97 -22.06
C GLY A 513 30.32 -2.45 -22.10
N VAL A 514 29.58 -2.91 -23.10
CA VAL A 514 29.12 -4.30 -23.23
C VAL A 514 30.08 -5.10 -24.11
N VAL A 515 30.88 -5.98 -23.50
CA VAL A 515 31.81 -6.87 -24.20
C VAL A 515 31.49 -8.33 -23.83
N LEU A 516 30.96 -9.08 -24.78
CA LEU A 516 30.64 -10.50 -24.60
C LEU A 516 31.90 -11.37 -24.69
N ASP A 517 31.94 -12.39 -23.85
CA ASP A 517 32.79 -13.56 -23.98
C ASP A 517 32.02 -14.61 -24.79
N GLU A 518 32.38 -14.75 -26.07
CA GLU A 518 31.65 -15.63 -26.99
C GLU A 518 31.76 -17.11 -26.60
N GLU A 519 32.86 -17.54 -25.99
CA GLU A 519 33.00 -18.93 -25.53
C GLU A 519 32.04 -19.21 -24.38
N LYS A 520 31.99 -18.33 -23.37
CA LYS A 520 31.01 -18.44 -22.27
C LYS A 520 29.57 -18.31 -22.78
N ASN A 521 29.32 -17.41 -23.72
CA ASN A 521 28.00 -17.21 -24.29
C ASN A 521 27.48 -18.48 -24.99
N GLN A 522 28.33 -19.18 -25.75
CA GLN A 522 27.96 -20.45 -26.40
C GLN A 522 27.79 -21.59 -25.39
N ALA A 523 28.59 -21.61 -24.32
CA ALA A 523 28.52 -22.65 -23.29
C ALA A 523 27.36 -22.47 -22.28
N ALA A 524 26.78 -21.27 -22.19
CA ALA A 524 25.79 -20.91 -21.18
C ALA A 524 24.54 -21.80 -21.23
N ARG A 525 24.24 -22.45 -20.09
CA ARG A 525 23.04 -23.26 -19.86
C ARG A 525 21.99 -22.49 -19.07
N GLY A 526 21.51 -21.38 -19.64
CA GLY A 526 20.67 -20.39 -18.97
C GLY A 526 19.26 -20.82 -18.56
N PHE A 527 18.94 -22.11 -18.57
CA PHE A 527 17.68 -22.67 -18.06
C PHE A 527 17.80 -23.21 -16.63
N ASP A 528 19.00 -23.63 -16.22
CA ASP A 528 19.22 -24.29 -14.93
C ASP A 528 19.97 -23.40 -13.93
N GLU A 529 20.82 -22.50 -14.45
CA GLU A 529 21.68 -21.66 -13.62
C GLU A 529 21.88 -20.26 -14.23
N VAL A 530 22.37 -19.34 -13.39
CA VAL A 530 22.80 -18.01 -13.85
C VAL A 530 24.17 -18.13 -14.50
N CYS A 531 24.30 -17.64 -15.73
CA CYS A 531 25.56 -17.66 -16.47
C CYS A 531 26.10 -16.24 -16.69
N LEU A 532 27.33 -15.97 -16.26
CA LEU A 532 28.06 -14.76 -16.63
C LEU A 532 28.71 -14.95 -18.00
N ILE A 533 28.38 -14.06 -18.95
CA ILE A 533 28.79 -14.17 -20.36
C ILE A 533 29.52 -12.94 -20.88
N SER A 534 29.85 -11.96 -20.02
CA SER A 534 30.74 -10.86 -20.36
C SER A 534 32.22 -11.19 -20.10
N THR A 535 33.12 -10.49 -20.79
CA THR A 535 34.56 -10.57 -20.47
C THR A 535 34.87 -9.84 -19.16
N PRO A 536 36.00 -10.12 -18.49
CA PRO A 536 36.42 -9.39 -17.28
C PRO A 536 36.63 -7.88 -17.48
N GLU A 537 36.94 -7.44 -18.69
CA GLU A 537 37.16 -6.03 -19.03
C GLU A 537 35.87 -5.29 -19.41
N SER A 538 34.76 -6.01 -19.53
CA SER A 538 33.44 -5.42 -19.81
C SER A 538 33.03 -4.53 -18.62
N ALA A 539 32.74 -3.26 -18.89
CA ALA A 539 32.25 -2.34 -17.86
C ALA A 539 30.82 -2.72 -17.40
N VAL A 540 30.03 -3.28 -18.31
CA VAL A 540 28.69 -3.82 -18.05
C VAL A 540 28.81 -5.33 -17.87
N THR A 541 28.25 -5.87 -16.79
CA THR A 541 28.17 -7.33 -16.62
C THR A 541 27.01 -7.89 -17.44
N VAL A 542 27.25 -8.93 -18.24
CA VAL A 542 26.19 -9.57 -19.02
C VAL A 542 25.86 -10.93 -18.43
N LEU A 543 24.59 -11.14 -18.10
CA LEU A 543 24.09 -12.34 -17.43
C LEU A 543 23.00 -13.01 -18.27
N VAL A 544 22.98 -14.34 -18.25
CA VAL A 544 21.81 -15.14 -18.63
C VAL A 544 21.18 -15.66 -17.36
N VAL A 545 19.92 -15.30 -17.09
CA VAL A 545 19.24 -15.61 -15.83
C VAL A 545 17.95 -16.37 -16.15
N PRO A 546 17.77 -17.62 -15.67
CA PRO A 546 16.48 -18.31 -15.78
C PRO A 546 15.43 -17.53 -14.98
N THR A 547 14.27 -17.23 -15.56
CA THR A 547 13.19 -16.56 -14.84
C THR A 547 12.32 -17.58 -14.12
N ASP A 548 11.87 -17.25 -12.90
CA ASP A 548 10.90 -18.03 -12.13
C ASP A 548 9.75 -17.11 -11.69
N GLU A 549 8.85 -16.81 -12.63
CA GLU A 549 7.69 -15.94 -12.39
C GLU A 549 6.78 -16.54 -11.31
N GLU A 550 6.60 -17.85 -11.33
CA GLU A 550 5.77 -18.55 -10.37
C GLU A 550 6.32 -18.46 -8.95
N ARG A 551 7.64 -18.57 -8.75
CA ARG A 551 8.26 -18.33 -7.43
C ARG A 551 8.12 -16.89 -6.97
N MET A 552 8.14 -15.91 -7.88
CA MET A 552 7.82 -14.53 -7.51
C MET A 552 6.36 -14.34 -7.10
N ILE A 553 5.42 -14.97 -7.81
CA ILE A 553 4.00 -14.93 -7.44
C ILE A 553 3.81 -15.61 -6.07
N ALA A 554 4.49 -16.74 -5.82
CA ALA A 554 4.49 -17.39 -4.52
C ALA A 554 4.99 -16.47 -3.42
N ARG A 555 6.12 -15.81 -3.64
CA ARG A 555 6.72 -14.84 -2.72
C ARG A 555 5.79 -13.66 -2.45
N GLU A 556 5.21 -13.05 -3.49
CA GLU A 556 4.26 -11.95 -3.33
C GLU A 556 2.96 -12.41 -2.64
N THR A 557 2.54 -13.65 -2.86
CA THR A 557 1.40 -14.24 -2.14
C THR A 557 1.72 -14.39 -0.67
N LEU A 558 2.85 -15.00 -0.30
CA LEU A 558 3.30 -15.13 1.10
C LEU A 558 3.43 -13.76 1.76
N ARG A 559 4.04 -12.79 1.10
CA ARG A 559 4.12 -11.41 1.61
C ARG A 559 2.76 -10.77 1.80
N THR A 560 1.83 -11.02 0.89
CA THR A 560 0.45 -10.55 1.02
C THR A 560 -0.26 -11.26 2.16
N LEU A 561 0.06 -12.53 2.42
CA LEU A 561 -0.45 -13.27 3.58
C LEU A 561 0.15 -12.77 4.88
N ASP A 562 1.45 -12.48 4.93
CA ASP A 562 2.12 -11.94 6.12
C ASP A 562 1.69 -10.50 6.36
N ARG A 563 1.55 -9.68 5.31
CA ARG A 563 0.99 -8.33 5.38
C ARG A 563 -0.49 -8.33 5.68
N SER A 564 -1.27 -9.29 5.20
CA SER A 564 -2.70 -9.43 5.56
C SER A 564 -2.87 -10.13 6.89
N PHE A 565 -1.89 -10.88 7.38
CA PHE A 565 -1.84 -11.46 8.72
C PHE A 565 -1.48 -10.37 9.71
N ILE A 566 -0.42 -9.60 9.48
CA ILE A 566 -0.06 -8.37 10.20
C ILE A 566 -1.16 -7.33 10.04
N SER A 567 -1.74 -7.12 8.85
CA SER A 567 -2.90 -6.23 8.66
C SER A 567 -4.21 -6.87 9.12
N SER A 568 -4.30 -8.15 9.48
CA SER A 568 -5.46 -8.72 10.19
C SER A 568 -5.25 -8.71 11.70
N LEU A 569 -3.99 -8.68 12.14
CA LEU A 569 -3.56 -8.39 13.50
C LEU A 569 -3.63 -6.87 13.78
N ILE A 570 -3.49 -6.03 12.75
CA ILE A 570 -3.52 -4.56 12.81
C ILE A 570 -4.86 -3.99 12.29
N LYS A 571 -5.56 -4.62 11.34
CA LYS A 571 -6.98 -4.33 11.03
C LYS A 571 -7.87 -5.39 11.65
N LYS A 572 -8.35 -4.95 12.81
CA LYS A 572 -9.39 -5.47 13.70
C LYS A 572 -9.04 -6.72 14.53
N PRO A 573 -8.37 -6.56 15.69
CA PRO A 573 -9.13 -6.87 16.90
C PRO A 573 -10.30 -5.89 16.94
N ASP A 574 -11.53 -6.33 17.19
CA ASP A 574 -12.68 -5.45 17.46
C ASP A 574 -12.21 -4.10 17.97
N GLN A 575 -12.44 -3.01 17.22
CA GLN A 575 -12.08 -1.67 17.69
C GLN A 575 -12.56 -1.61 19.13
N PRO A 576 -11.65 -1.50 20.12
CA PRO A 576 -12.03 -1.75 21.48
C PRO A 576 -13.15 -0.77 21.80
N LEU A 577 -14.30 -1.32 22.18
CA LEU A 577 -15.52 -0.54 22.31
C LEU A 577 -15.50 0.16 23.67
N VAL A 578 -15.75 1.47 23.66
CA VAL A 578 -15.96 2.24 24.88
C VAL A 578 -17.45 2.14 25.22
N PRO A 579 -17.83 1.54 26.36
CA PRO A 579 -19.22 1.56 26.80
C PRO A 579 -19.61 3.00 27.18
N ILE A 580 -20.82 3.39 26.81
CA ILE A 580 -21.36 4.72 27.06
C ILE A 580 -22.28 4.66 28.26
N GLU A 581 -22.08 5.57 29.19
CA GLU A 581 -22.92 5.77 30.36
C GLU A 581 -23.56 7.15 30.29
N VAL A 582 -24.89 7.17 30.36
CA VAL A 582 -25.65 8.41 30.41
C VAL A 582 -25.71 8.87 31.86
N SER A 583 -25.08 10.01 32.12
CA SER A 583 -25.08 10.65 33.43
C SER A 583 -26.29 11.57 33.56
N ALA A 584 -27.19 11.23 34.48
CA ALA A 584 -28.30 12.10 34.88
C ALA A 584 -27.77 13.30 35.70
N HIS A 585 -28.52 14.40 35.70
CA HIS A 585 -28.28 15.52 36.61
C HIS A 585 -28.15 15.03 38.05
N HIS A 586 -27.18 15.56 38.78
CA HIS A 586 -26.91 15.11 40.14
C HIS A 586 -26.14 16.15 40.94
N VAL A 587 -26.08 15.92 42.25
CA VAL A 587 -25.39 16.79 43.19
C VAL A 587 -24.37 16.00 44.00
N HIS A 588 -23.16 16.52 44.07
CA HIS A 588 -22.19 16.16 45.10
C HIS A 588 -22.29 17.17 46.24
N LEU A 589 -22.41 16.71 47.48
CA LEU A 589 -22.55 17.58 48.65
C LEU A 589 -21.28 17.62 49.50
N SER A 590 -20.98 18.78 50.09
CA SER A 590 -20.05 18.88 51.21
C SER A 590 -20.67 18.33 52.49
N HIS A 591 -19.85 17.92 53.45
CA HIS A 591 -20.36 17.42 54.74
C HIS A 591 -21.26 18.46 55.45
N GLU A 592 -20.86 19.74 55.41
CA GLU A 592 -21.65 20.85 55.93
C GLU A 592 -23.04 20.93 55.27
N HIS A 593 -23.10 20.81 53.95
CA HIS A 593 -24.36 20.89 53.23
C HIS A 593 -25.22 19.62 53.37
N VAL A 594 -24.63 18.45 53.60
CA VAL A 594 -25.39 17.26 54.02
C VAL A 594 -26.11 17.55 55.33
N VAL A 595 -25.42 18.12 56.32
CA VAL A 595 -26.02 18.49 57.61
C VAL A 595 -27.10 19.55 57.44
N ALA A 596 -26.88 20.58 56.63
CA ALA A 596 -27.84 21.65 56.44
C ALA A 596 -29.11 21.23 55.67
N LEU A 597 -29.00 20.27 54.74
CA LEU A 597 -30.11 19.83 53.89
C LEU A 597 -30.88 18.63 54.48
N PHE A 598 -30.22 17.79 55.27
CA PHE A 598 -30.80 16.54 55.80
C PHE A 598 -30.78 16.43 57.34
N GLY A 599 -30.08 17.31 58.04
CA GLY A 599 -30.06 17.40 59.50
C GLY A 599 -28.72 16.96 60.15
N PRO A 600 -28.46 17.37 61.41
CA PRO A 600 -27.24 16.99 62.14
C PRO A 600 -27.09 15.48 62.31
N GLY A 601 -25.90 14.95 62.00
CA GLY A 601 -25.59 13.52 62.13
C GLY A 601 -26.14 12.64 61.00
N HIS A 602 -26.77 13.22 59.97
CA HIS A 602 -27.26 12.46 58.82
C HIS A 602 -26.10 11.85 58.01
N VAL A 603 -26.22 10.56 57.70
CA VAL A 603 -25.26 9.82 56.85
C VAL A 603 -25.97 9.47 55.55
N LEU A 604 -25.38 9.86 54.42
CA LEU A 604 -25.96 9.59 53.10
C LEU A 604 -26.14 8.08 52.89
N ALA A 605 -27.37 7.66 52.59
CA ALA A 605 -27.71 6.25 52.45
C ALA A 605 -27.40 5.76 51.03
N PRO A 606 -26.48 4.79 50.83
CA PRO A 606 -26.22 4.22 49.51
C PRO A 606 -27.47 3.54 48.95
N ARG A 607 -27.76 3.81 47.66
CA ARG A 607 -28.83 3.18 46.89
C ARG A 607 -28.27 2.17 45.89
N SER A 608 -27.26 2.58 45.13
CA SER A 608 -26.60 1.75 44.13
C SER A 608 -25.17 2.23 43.92
N GLU A 609 -24.25 1.31 43.67
CA GLU A 609 -22.89 1.67 43.25
C GLU A 609 -22.91 2.33 41.87
N LEU A 610 -21.97 3.24 41.64
CA LEU A 610 -21.69 3.79 40.33
C LEU A 610 -20.56 3.02 39.65
N SER A 611 -20.36 3.25 38.36
CA SER A 611 -19.33 2.59 37.56
C SER A 611 -17.92 2.81 38.07
N GLN A 612 -17.67 3.98 38.68
CA GLN A 612 -16.38 4.32 39.27
C GLN A 612 -16.29 3.78 40.72
N PRO A 613 -15.25 2.99 41.05
CA PRO A 613 -15.09 2.39 42.37
C PRO A 613 -15.15 3.40 43.51
N GLY A 614 -15.92 3.07 44.57
CA GLY A 614 -16.04 3.90 45.76
C GLY A 614 -17.06 5.05 45.65
N GLN A 615 -17.72 5.24 44.51
CA GLN A 615 -18.83 6.19 44.37
C GLN A 615 -20.19 5.49 44.33
N TYR A 616 -21.22 6.13 44.87
CA TYR A 616 -22.57 5.56 44.94
C TYR A 616 -23.64 6.64 44.78
N ALA A 617 -24.74 6.28 44.12
CA ALA A 617 -25.95 7.09 44.16
C ALA A 617 -26.63 6.91 45.53
N CYS A 618 -27.08 8.00 46.13
CA CYS A 618 -27.72 7.99 47.43
C CYS A 618 -29.25 7.86 47.30
N ARG A 619 -29.96 7.47 48.36
CA ARG A 619 -31.45 7.48 48.36
C ARG A 619 -32.01 8.89 48.39
N GLU A 620 -31.20 9.81 48.91
CA GLU A 620 -31.45 11.24 49.01
C GLU A 620 -31.52 11.92 47.65
N THR A 621 -32.42 12.90 47.58
CA THR A 621 -32.55 13.84 46.48
C THR A 621 -32.72 15.25 47.04
N VAL A 622 -32.35 16.23 46.24
CA VAL A 622 -32.53 17.65 46.54
C VAL A 622 -33.30 18.33 45.41
N THR A 623 -33.91 19.46 45.71
CA THR A 623 -34.54 20.34 44.72
C THR A 623 -33.60 21.50 44.41
N LEU A 624 -33.31 21.71 43.13
CA LEU A 624 -32.56 22.88 42.66
C LEU A 624 -33.53 24.02 42.38
N ILE A 625 -33.25 25.20 42.91
CA ILE A 625 -34.07 26.41 42.76
C ILE A 625 -33.18 27.51 42.18
N GLY A 626 -33.54 27.98 40.99
CA GLY A 626 -32.92 29.11 40.33
C GLY A 626 -33.88 30.29 40.16
N SER A 627 -33.42 31.35 39.47
CA SER A 627 -34.16 32.60 39.29
C SER A 627 -35.45 32.45 38.48
N LYS A 628 -35.53 31.46 37.59
CA LYS A 628 -36.68 31.24 36.69
C LYS A 628 -37.58 30.06 37.07
N GLY A 629 -37.12 29.16 37.96
CA GLY A 629 -37.84 27.92 38.24
C GLY A 629 -37.05 26.94 39.09
N ARG A 630 -37.51 25.68 39.10
CA ARG A 630 -36.92 24.60 39.91
C ARG A 630 -36.82 23.27 39.18
N VAL A 631 -35.90 22.43 39.62
CA VAL A 631 -35.74 21.02 39.22
C VAL A 631 -35.81 20.17 40.47
N ASP A 632 -36.88 19.39 40.61
CA ASP A 632 -37.13 18.54 41.77
C ASP A 632 -36.44 17.17 41.61
N ASN A 633 -36.21 16.48 42.74
CA ASN A 633 -35.71 15.10 42.79
C ASN A 633 -34.31 14.86 42.20
N VAL A 634 -33.43 15.86 42.22
CA VAL A 634 -32.04 15.73 41.75
C VAL A 634 -31.27 14.83 42.70
N ARG A 635 -30.64 13.78 42.15
CA ARG A 635 -29.98 12.72 42.92
C ARG A 635 -28.73 13.23 43.63
N VAL A 636 -28.53 12.85 44.89
CA VAL A 636 -27.27 13.06 45.60
C VAL A 636 -26.32 11.89 45.33
N LEU A 637 -25.05 12.18 45.05
CA LEU A 637 -23.98 11.19 44.90
C LEU A 637 -22.99 11.26 46.08
N GLY A 638 -22.65 10.08 46.60
CA GLY A 638 -21.69 9.88 47.67
C GLY A 638 -20.36 9.28 47.20
N PRO A 639 -19.30 9.36 48.03
CA PRO A 639 -19.27 10.00 49.35
C PRO A 639 -19.29 11.54 49.28
N PRO A 640 -19.54 12.24 50.40
CA PRO A 640 -19.44 13.71 50.44
C PRO A 640 -18.09 14.21 49.95
N ARG A 641 -18.10 15.33 49.21
CA ARG A 641 -16.89 16.00 48.68
C ARG A 641 -16.46 17.14 49.61
N LYS A 642 -15.32 17.76 49.29
CA LYS A 642 -14.86 18.97 50.00
C LYS A 642 -15.78 20.17 49.76
N GLU A 643 -16.26 20.31 48.54
CA GLU A 643 -17.17 21.37 48.12
C GLU A 643 -18.40 20.77 47.44
N THR A 644 -19.52 21.50 47.50
CA THR A 644 -20.75 21.11 46.80
C THR A 644 -20.65 21.48 45.33
N GLN A 645 -21.08 20.55 44.48
CA GLN A 645 -21.11 20.69 43.04
C GLN A 645 -22.44 20.18 42.52
N VAL A 646 -23.03 20.94 41.59
CA VAL A 646 -24.30 20.61 40.95
C VAL A 646 -24.04 20.46 39.45
N GLU A 647 -24.32 19.28 38.92
CA GLU A 647 -24.27 19.01 37.49
C GLU A 647 -25.70 19.03 36.94
N ILE A 648 -25.97 19.95 36.01
CA ILE A 648 -27.28 20.09 35.35
C ILE A 648 -27.16 19.83 33.84
N ALA A 649 -28.26 19.45 33.22
CA ALA A 649 -28.33 19.32 31.77
C ALA A 649 -28.46 20.70 31.09
N MET A 650 -28.10 20.79 29.81
CA MET A 650 -28.15 22.04 29.05
C MET A 650 -29.57 22.62 28.94
N THR A 651 -30.60 21.78 28.92
CA THR A 651 -32.01 22.21 28.91
C THR A 651 -32.44 22.79 30.25
N GLU A 652 -31.88 22.31 31.37
CA GLU A 652 -32.21 22.74 32.73
C GLU A 652 -31.70 24.14 33.05
N GLN A 653 -30.67 24.60 32.32
CA GLN A 653 -30.15 25.96 32.39
C GLN A 653 -31.27 27.00 32.19
N PHE A 654 -32.19 26.74 31.23
CA PHE A 654 -33.29 27.64 30.91
C PHE A 654 -34.39 27.59 31.98
N LYS A 655 -34.64 26.39 32.52
CA LYS A 655 -35.65 26.16 33.56
C LYS A 655 -35.25 26.79 34.89
N LEU A 656 -33.97 26.70 35.26
CA LEU A 656 -33.43 27.32 36.48
C LEU A 656 -33.08 28.80 36.26
N GLY A 657 -32.85 29.24 35.02
CA GLY A 657 -32.39 30.59 34.73
C GLY A 657 -30.95 30.82 35.19
N ILE A 658 -30.11 29.79 35.01
CA ILE A 658 -28.69 29.78 35.36
C ILE A 658 -27.94 29.41 34.08
N HIS A 659 -26.82 30.08 33.79
CA HIS A 659 -25.98 29.81 32.63
C HIS A 659 -24.63 29.25 33.08
N PRO A 660 -24.56 27.95 33.43
CA PRO A 660 -23.32 27.34 33.85
C PRO A 660 -22.39 27.08 32.67
N PRO A 661 -21.06 27.13 32.88
CA PRO A 661 -20.10 26.73 31.86
C PRO A 661 -20.02 25.19 31.74
N VAL A 662 -19.58 24.71 30.57
CA VAL A 662 -19.15 23.31 30.40
C VAL A 662 -17.77 23.13 31.05
N ARG A 663 -17.65 22.20 32.00
CA ARG A 663 -16.45 22.00 32.81
C ARG A 663 -16.22 20.54 33.16
N GLU A 664 -14.97 20.22 33.49
CA GLU A 664 -14.60 18.97 34.16
C GLU A 664 -15.24 18.91 35.55
N SER A 665 -15.74 17.73 35.95
CA SER A 665 -16.24 17.52 37.31
C SER A 665 -15.13 17.80 38.33
N GLY A 666 -15.37 18.73 39.26
CA GLY A 666 -14.39 19.23 40.21
C GLY A 666 -13.77 20.59 39.86
N ASP A 667 -13.92 21.09 38.63
CA ASP A 667 -13.51 22.47 38.27
C ASP A 667 -14.65 23.46 38.49
N LEU A 668 -14.70 24.03 39.69
CA LEU A 668 -15.76 24.95 40.11
C LEU A 668 -15.42 26.44 39.89
N ARG A 669 -14.29 26.75 39.23
CA ARG A 669 -13.83 28.14 39.07
C ARG A 669 -14.74 28.92 38.14
N ASN A 670 -15.13 30.12 38.56
CA ASN A 670 -16.00 31.03 37.80
C ASN A 670 -17.34 30.38 37.39
N THR A 671 -17.87 29.49 38.24
CA THR A 671 -19.16 28.84 38.03
C THR A 671 -20.25 29.56 38.81
N PRO A 672 -21.50 29.62 38.30
CA PRO A 672 -22.61 30.21 39.03
C PRO A 672 -23.07 29.33 40.19
N GLY A 673 -23.80 29.93 41.12
CA GLY A 673 -24.43 29.25 42.25
C GLY A 673 -25.88 28.84 41.99
N VAL A 674 -26.48 28.12 42.94
CA VAL A 674 -27.89 27.72 42.95
C VAL A 674 -28.38 27.51 44.38
N THR A 675 -29.69 27.60 44.61
CA THR A 675 -30.27 27.20 45.89
C THR A 675 -30.66 25.72 45.84
N LEU A 676 -30.20 24.97 46.84
CA LEU A 676 -30.53 23.58 47.11
C LEU A 676 -31.56 23.53 48.24
N GLU A 677 -32.62 22.76 48.06
CA GLU A 677 -33.62 22.47 49.10
C GLU A 677 -33.65 20.97 49.39
N GLY A 678 -33.51 20.63 50.67
CA GLY A 678 -33.65 19.29 51.21
C GLY A 678 -34.75 19.24 52.28
N PRO A 679 -35.05 18.06 52.82
CA PRO A 679 -36.14 17.87 53.78
C PRO A 679 -35.96 18.63 55.10
N ALA A 680 -34.72 18.94 55.50
CA ALA A 680 -34.42 19.62 56.76
C ALA A 680 -34.09 21.12 56.59
N GLY A 681 -33.87 21.61 55.38
CA GLY A 681 -33.46 23.00 55.17
C GLY A 681 -33.09 23.36 53.73
N ARG A 682 -32.63 24.61 53.56
CA ARG A 682 -32.18 25.18 52.29
C ARG A 682 -30.76 25.72 52.42
N VAL A 683 -29.97 25.56 51.36
CA VAL A 683 -28.62 26.09 51.23
C VAL A 683 -28.51 26.83 49.90
N THR A 684 -27.93 28.03 49.89
CA THR A 684 -27.59 28.72 48.62
C THR A 684 -26.08 28.70 48.46
N ILE A 685 -25.60 27.99 47.44
CA ILE A 685 -24.18 28.03 47.07
C ILE A 685 -23.96 29.22 46.13
N THR A 686 -22.83 29.91 46.27
CA THR A 686 -22.47 31.08 45.45
C THR A 686 -21.76 30.71 44.14
N HIS A 687 -21.20 29.50 44.09
CA HIS A 687 -20.58 28.86 42.92
C HIS A 687 -20.81 27.34 43.00
N GLY A 688 -20.51 26.62 41.91
CA GLY A 688 -20.51 25.16 41.89
C GLY A 688 -21.46 24.50 40.89
N VAL A 689 -22.20 25.27 40.08
CA VAL A 689 -23.10 24.73 39.05
C VAL A 689 -22.36 24.62 37.71
N ILE A 690 -22.34 23.42 37.12
CA ILE A 690 -21.68 23.16 35.83
C ILE A 690 -22.58 22.34 34.89
N CYS A 691 -22.30 22.41 33.58
CA CYS A 691 -22.62 21.33 32.66
C CYS A 691 -21.39 20.43 32.56
N ALA A 692 -21.54 19.12 32.71
CA ALA A 692 -20.41 18.21 32.68
C ALA A 692 -19.81 18.13 31.27
N GLN A 693 -18.49 18.27 31.16
CA GLN A 693 -17.78 18.00 29.91
C GLN A 693 -17.74 16.49 29.63
N ARG A 694 -18.05 16.09 28.40
CA ARG A 694 -17.91 14.69 27.93
C ARG A 694 -16.49 14.19 28.18
N HIS A 695 -16.37 13.01 28.76
CA HIS A 695 -15.07 12.41 29.03
C HIS A 695 -15.11 10.89 29.07
N ILE A 696 -13.95 10.27 28.81
CA ILE A 696 -13.74 8.84 28.93
C ILE A 696 -12.85 8.58 30.14
N HIS A 697 -13.32 7.74 31.05
CA HIS A 697 -12.48 7.15 32.09
C HIS A 697 -11.72 5.96 31.52
N MET A 698 -10.41 5.85 31.78
CA MET A 698 -9.55 4.76 31.33
C MET A 698 -8.57 4.34 32.44
N SER A 699 -8.31 3.05 32.58
CA SER A 699 -7.10 2.60 33.29
C SER A 699 -5.84 2.84 32.42
N PRO A 700 -4.61 2.82 32.98
CA PRO A 700 -3.39 2.90 32.17
C PRO A 700 -3.29 1.78 31.12
N ALA A 701 -3.83 0.60 31.42
CA ALA A 701 -3.89 -0.52 30.48
C ALA A 701 -4.88 -0.25 29.33
N ASP A 702 -6.03 0.36 29.62
CA ASP A 702 -6.99 0.78 28.59
C ASP A 702 -6.40 1.91 27.73
N ALA A 703 -5.80 2.93 28.34
CA ALA A 703 -5.16 4.02 27.59
C ALA A 703 -4.09 3.49 26.62
N LEU A 704 -3.25 2.56 27.08
CA LEU A 704 -2.26 1.88 26.24
C LEU A 704 -2.92 1.06 25.12
N ARG A 705 -3.97 0.29 25.43
CA ARG A 705 -4.74 -0.53 24.47
C ARG A 705 -5.37 0.31 23.36
N PHE A 706 -5.83 1.51 23.70
CA PHE A 706 -6.47 2.44 22.76
C PHE A 706 -5.48 3.41 22.09
N GLY A 707 -4.18 3.37 22.44
CA GLY A 707 -3.18 4.31 21.93
C GLY A 707 -3.38 5.76 22.41
N LEU A 708 -4.06 5.95 23.55
CA LEU A 708 -4.41 7.24 24.13
C LEU A 708 -3.57 7.54 25.37
N ARG A 709 -3.53 8.82 25.78
CA ARG A 709 -2.90 9.27 27.03
C ARG A 709 -3.85 10.17 27.80
N ASP A 710 -3.57 10.33 29.09
CA ASP A 710 -4.28 11.29 29.94
C ASP A 710 -4.32 12.66 29.27
N ARG A 711 -5.45 13.36 29.40
CA ARG A 711 -5.73 14.68 28.82
C ARG A 711 -5.82 14.78 27.30
N TYR A 712 -5.72 13.68 26.56
CA TYR A 712 -6.03 13.72 25.13
C TYR A 712 -7.51 14.09 24.92
N VAL A 713 -7.82 14.77 23.83
CA VAL A 713 -9.20 15.04 23.40
C VAL A 713 -9.45 14.26 22.14
N VAL A 714 -10.54 13.50 22.09
CA VAL A 714 -10.84 12.53 21.04
C VAL A 714 -12.26 12.71 20.48
N GLN A 715 -12.48 12.17 19.29
CA GLN A 715 -13.81 11.93 18.75
C GLN A 715 -14.23 10.49 19.01
N VAL A 716 -15.48 10.29 19.43
CA VAL A 716 -16.07 8.97 19.63
C VAL A 716 -17.23 8.79 18.66
N LYS A 717 -17.12 7.80 17.77
CA LYS A 717 -18.18 7.38 16.85
C LYS A 717 -19.10 6.37 17.53
N VAL A 718 -20.40 6.50 17.32
CA VAL A 718 -21.41 5.57 17.82
C VAL A 718 -22.26 5.12 16.64
N ASP A 719 -22.32 3.81 16.42
CA ASP A 719 -23.09 3.21 15.33
C ASP A 719 -24.57 3.07 15.73
N GLY A 720 -25.48 3.49 14.83
CA GLY A 720 -26.93 3.46 15.00
C GLY A 720 -27.65 3.79 13.69
N ASP A 721 -28.99 3.97 13.73
CA ASP A 721 -29.80 4.32 12.54
C ASP A 721 -29.35 5.61 11.82
N ARG A 722 -28.63 6.48 12.54
CA ARG A 722 -27.84 7.59 12.00
C ARG A 722 -26.46 7.57 12.66
N GLU A 723 -25.42 7.54 11.84
CA GLU A 723 -24.04 7.60 12.32
C GLU A 723 -23.78 8.96 13.03
N LEU A 724 -23.32 8.91 14.27
CA LEU A 724 -23.10 10.09 15.12
C LEU A 724 -21.69 10.08 15.69
N ILE A 725 -21.04 11.25 15.67
CA ILE A 725 -19.68 11.46 16.18
C ILE A 725 -19.73 12.51 17.29
N PHE A 726 -19.32 12.12 18.50
CA PHE A 726 -19.12 13.02 19.64
C PHE A 726 -17.72 13.58 19.61
N GLY A 727 -17.59 14.88 19.38
CA GLY A 727 -16.34 15.61 19.52
C GLY A 727 -16.10 16.14 20.93
N ASP A 728 -14.87 16.62 21.14
CA ASP A 728 -14.36 17.27 22.34
C ASP A 728 -14.42 16.39 23.60
N VAL A 729 -14.25 15.09 23.41
CA VAL A 729 -14.30 14.11 24.50
C VAL A 729 -12.94 13.99 25.17
N LEU A 730 -12.85 14.38 26.44
CA LEU A 730 -11.60 14.34 27.21
C LEU A 730 -11.26 12.92 27.70
N VAL A 731 -10.03 12.46 27.50
CA VAL A 731 -9.51 11.20 28.05
C VAL A 731 -8.95 11.46 29.44
N ARG A 732 -9.39 10.67 30.42
CA ARG A 732 -8.91 10.71 31.81
C ARG A 732 -8.35 9.34 32.19
N VAL A 733 -7.08 9.28 32.54
CA VAL A 733 -6.38 8.03 32.86
C VAL A 733 -6.05 7.97 34.34
N HIS A 734 -6.56 6.95 35.03
CA HIS A 734 -6.23 6.68 36.45
C HIS A 734 -6.28 5.17 36.72
N PRO A 735 -5.40 4.61 37.58
CA PRO A 735 -5.39 3.17 37.87
C PRO A 735 -6.73 2.59 38.34
N ASP A 736 -7.51 3.40 39.06
CA ASP A 736 -8.80 2.99 39.63
C ASP A 736 -10.00 3.20 38.69
N TYR A 737 -9.79 3.73 37.48
CA TYR A 737 -10.87 3.97 36.54
C TYR A 737 -11.30 2.71 35.81
N ARG A 738 -12.61 2.56 35.65
CA ARG A 738 -13.22 1.61 34.71
C ARG A 738 -13.53 2.32 33.41
N LEU A 739 -13.31 1.62 32.30
CA LEU A 739 -13.53 2.12 30.95
C LEU A 739 -15.00 2.51 30.72
N SER A 740 -15.27 3.81 30.56
CA SER A 740 -16.61 4.32 30.21
C SER A 740 -16.55 5.74 29.63
N LEU A 741 -17.34 6.01 28.58
CA LEU A 741 -17.63 7.35 28.07
C LEU A 741 -18.86 7.91 28.81
N HIS A 742 -18.71 9.06 29.46
CA HIS A 742 -19.82 9.77 30.09
C HIS A 742 -20.41 10.81 29.15
N LEU A 743 -21.71 10.67 28.85
CA LEU A 743 -22.52 11.66 28.13
C LEU A 743 -23.60 12.22 29.04
N ASP A 744 -23.99 13.47 28.83
CA ASP A 744 -25.15 14.01 29.54
C ASP A 744 -26.48 13.50 28.95
N THR A 745 -27.56 13.71 29.70
CA THR A 745 -28.89 13.19 29.35
C THR A 745 -29.49 13.84 28.10
N ASP A 746 -29.27 15.13 27.86
CA ASP A 746 -29.76 15.82 26.67
C ASP A 746 -29.02 15.32 25.42
N GLU A 747 -27.70 15.14 25.54
CA GLU A 747 -26.85 14.63 24.47
C GLU A 747 -27.21 13.19 24.10
N ALA A 748 -27.44 12.33 25.10
CA ALA A 748 -27.87 10.96 24.88
C ALA A 748 -29.27 10.89 24.25
N ASN A 749 -30.23 11.69 24.72
CA ASN A 749 -31.58 11.73 24.16
C ASN A 749 -31.60 12.27 22.72
N ALA A 750 -30.83 13.32 22.42
CA ALA A 750 -30.71 13.87 21.08
C ALA A 750 -30.09 12.85 20.09
N ALA A 751 -29.22 11.97 20.59
CA ALA A 751 -28.55 10.92 19.83
C ALA A 751 -29.28 9.57 19.84
N GLY A 752 -30.37 9.41 20.61
CA GLY A 752 -31.06 8.11 20.77
C GLY A 752 -30.23 7.05 21.50
N ILE A 753 -29.31 7.46 22.38
CA ILE A 753 -28.36 6.60 23.08
C ILE A 753 -28.88 6.24 24.48
N VAL A 754 -28.70 4.98 24.88
CA VAL A 754 -28.99 4.50 26.24
C VAL A 754 -27.73 3.98 26.92
N SER A 755 -27.68 3.96 28.24
CA SER A 755 -26.55 3.40 28.98
C SER A 755 -26.32 1.93 28.57
N GLY A 756 -25.08 1.61 28.21
CA GLY A 756 -24.69 0.30 27.66
C GLY A 756 -24.50 0.28 26.14
N THR A 757 -24.91 1.34 25.42
CA THR A 757 -24.48 1.57 24.03
C THR A 757 -22.95 1.64 23.97
N ARG A 758 -22.36 1.26 22.83
CA ARG A 758 -20.92 1.16 22.66
C ARG A 758 -20.45 2.06 21.51
N GLY A 759 -19.31 2.72 21.69
CA GLY A 759 -18.68 3.58 20.70
C GLY A 759 -17.23 3.22 20.41
N THR A 760 -16.71 3.74 19.31
CA THR A 760 -15.32 3.56 18.85
C THR A 760 -14.59 4.89 18.81
N ILE A 761 -13.29 4.91 19.10
CA ILE A 761 -12.48 6.13 18.95
C ILE A 761 -12.25 6.39 17.46
N ALA A 762 -12.73 7.53 16.95
CA ALA A 762 -12.64 7.90 15.56
C ALA A 762 -11.35 8.69 15.25
N GLU A 763 -11.00 9.66 16.10
CA GLU A 763 -9.84 10.56 15.89
C GLU A 763 -9.31 11.13 17.22
N ILE A 764 -8.03 11.52 17.29
CA ILE A 764 -7.47 12.34 18.38
C ILE A 764 -7.44 13.80 17.95
N GLN A 765 -8.34 14.63 18.48
CA GLN A 765 -8.47 16.06 18.15
C GLN A 765 -7.37 16.91 18.80
N ASN A 766 -6.94 16.57 20.01
CA ASN A 766 -5.89 17.30 20.71
C ASN A 766 -5.02 16.36 21.56
N ARG A 767 -3.71 16.56 21.53
CA ARG A 767 -2.74 15.86 22.37
C ARG A 767 -2.21 16.86 23.37
N ALA A 768 -2.55 16.69 24.65
CA ALA A 768 -2.09 17.55 25.74
C ALA A 768 -0.57 17.56 25.90
#